data_AF-A0A7R8UYI3-F1
#
_entry.id   AF-A0A7R8UYI3-F1
#
_cell.length_a   1.000
_cell.length_b   1.000
_cell.length_c   1.000
_cell.angle_alpha   90.00
_cell.angle_beta   90.00
_cell.angle_gamma   90.00
#
_symmetry.space_group_name_H-M   'P 1'
#
loop_
_entity.id
_entity.type
_entity.pdbx_description
1 polymer ?
#
loop_
_entity_poly.entity_id
_entity_poly.type
_entity_poly.pdbx_seq_one_letter_code
_entity_poly.pdbx_strand_id
1 'polypeptide(L)'
;MADDIKARKLAAARKKLKEYQAKEKVVGGSKSDHEQHEKLDAQEVRRLESTEAIAPVNMKTSAPPSTDISVASLSKSNASSFDSETASINGTHTQHPQPIENFLPASNDLVHSNTIELLINEKASLCSELAHYKAISKEKSLELEEANIRIQDALKRIEKLEKDLLSGQTQNAQLQANIERLNASAVQSENEVDKLRQENVELRDHVEELKQTLQKGNEQMKVLEDRLKEKECELELNRIRINQISDVASVENDSKVEALTQTKFMHEQQIRDLQAMVQQLETEREQSNQQYQNYVQHLNKEITAFSERNSKLTEENTRLAERERGLVEHVGELEKQLQQIIANQSKQSAVVEQHDSDKKTISEEEVELRTKELLNEKNVLSEKVQVQDAQIADMQRLMDEKLELIQQLEERIENFTSIQSDSTKLLAKVESNSVAASRAVAQNEELKKQLDEVQTKLIQVTNDKVELTNLLDAERYGNREIRANYETMENQLTTITEKLHFKDEEMIRLTKENTELSETIDKLKGISRERVDHDHHNTHNGKHEHGDSCDHSHDHIDGGHDGHDHDHHHGHDHHHDHDHHHDHHHDHDHGSDHHHDHDHSHNHGAEDDHNHSHEHHNHDSCQATKLDRPADQQSSPAIPQSEAMQKLEARFKSLMNDVANLTDEKQRLEHLVLQLQGETDTIGEYIALYQAQRRVLKQREIEKNTQLHKLKSEREELHNKVTLLNQLVNSLSQQVGAQMLNNNISVLDQQQPNERQQLQGSGQDHENVRSTTPSSASEASEGNQIILPNTKQLNSSEIIHAIKNIVADIKNSETNDFDLSVVPTLDHCSCCSGKFETI
;
A
#
# COMPACT_ATOMS: atom_id res chain seq x y z
N MET A 1 36.87 25.79 -17.31
CA MET A 1 35.49 26.32 -17.11
C MET A 1 34.59 25.36 -16.34
N ALA A 2 34.60 24.04 -16.59
CA ALA A 2 33.72 23.09 -15.88
C ALA A 2 33.92 23.09 -14.35
N ASP A 3 35.17 23.12 -13.87
CA ASP A 3 35.47 23.06 -12.43
C ASP A 3 35.08 24.33 -11.68
N ASP A 4 35.17 25.50 -12.32
CA ASP A 4 34.71 26.78 -11.74
C ASP A 4 33.17 26.78 -11.57
N ILE A 5 32.43 26.15 -12.48
CA ILE A 5 30.98 25.92 -12.33
C ILE A 5 30.71 24.93 -11.18
N LYS A 6 31.53 23.88 -11.04
CA LYS A 6 31.42 22.88 -9.96
C LYS A 6 31.70 23.52 -8.59
N ALA A 7 32.74 24.34 -8.49
CA ALA A 7 33.11 25.11 -7.30
C ALA A 7 32.02 26.11 -6.91
N ARG A 8 31.47 26.89 -7.86
CA ARG A 8 30.36 27.82 -7.60
C ARG A 8 29.08 27.09 -7.14
N LYS A 9 28.77 25.91 -7.70
CA LYS A 9 27.65 25.07 -7.23
C LYS A 9 27.90 24.53 -5.82
N LEU A 10 29.11 24.10 -5.50
CA LEU A 10 29.48 23.63 -4.15
C LEU A 10 29.39 24.77 -3.12
N ALA A 11 29.85 25.98 -3.47
CA ALA A 11 29.74 27.17 -2.63
C ALA A 11 28.28 27.58 -2.39
N ALA A 12 27.44 27.53 -3.43
CA ALA A 12 26.00 27.79 -3.31
C ALA A 12 25.28 26.74 -2.43
N ALA A 13 25.66 25.46 -2.53
CA ALA A 13 25.15 24.39 -1.66
C ALA A 13 25.56 24.61 -0.19
N ARG A 14 26.84 24.92 0.07
CA ARG A 14 27.35 25.25 1.42
C ARG A 14 26.67 26.49 2.02
N LYS A 15 26.37 27.51 1.21
CA LYS A 15 25.61 28.69 1.65
C LYS A 15 24.18 28.33 2.06
N LYS A 16 23.46 27.54 1.24
CA LYS A 16 22.11 27.07 1.57
C LYS A 16 22.09 26.19 2.83
N LEU A 17 23.08 25.32 3.02
CA LEU A 17 23.18 24.51 4.25
C LEU A 17 23.32 25.40 5.50
N LYS A 18 24.14 26.46 5.42
CA LYS A 18 24.28 27.46 6.50
C LYS A 18 22.98 28.23 6.76
N GLU A 19 22.21 28.56 5.72
CA GLU A 19 20.90 29.21 5.86
C GLU A 19 19.85 28.28 6.49
N TYR A 20 19.90 26.97 6.24
CA TYR A 20 19.03 25.98 6.89
C TYR A 20 19.40 25.78 8.38
N GLN A 21 20.68 25.61 8.69
CA GLN A 21 21.15 25.49 10.09
C GLN A 21 20.92 26.77 10.90
N ALA A 22 20.95 27.95 10.26
CA ALA A 22 20.56 29.21 10.89
C ALA A 22 19.04 29.27 11.18
N LYS A 23 18.20 28.69 10.31
CA LYS A 23 16.74 28.61 10.54
C LYS A 23 16.38 27.63 11.65
N GLU A 24 17.03 26.47 11.75
CA GLU A 24 16.82 25.55 12.88
C GLU A 24 17.13 26.22 14.22
N LYS A 25 18.23 26.98 14.32
CA LYS A 25 18.59 27.71 15.55
C LYS A 25 17.61 28.84 15.92
N VAL A 26 16.80 29.33 14.99
CA VAL A 26 15.75 30.32 15.28
C VAL A 26 14.43 29.66 15.71
N VAL A 27 14.16 28.42 15.29
CA VAL A 27 12.95 27.67 15.67
C VAL A 27 13.05 27.05 17.08
N GLY A 28 14.27 26.85 17.60
CA GLY A 28 14.49 26.37 18.98
C GLY A 28 14.19 27.37 20.10
N GLY A 29 13.77 28.60 19.79
CA GLY A 29 13.68 29.73 20.73
C GLY A 29 12.29 30.09 21.28
N SER A 30 11.24 29.35 20.93
CA SER A 30 9.85 29.69 21.29
C SER A 30 9.08 28.49 21.87
N LYS A 31 9.54 28.01 23.04
CA LYS A 31 8.81 27.11 23.94
C LYS A 31 8.63 27.75 25.33
N SER A 32 7.80 28.79 25.37
CA SER A 32 7.06 29.23 26.55
C SER A 32 5.72 29.78 26.06
N ASP A 33 4.70 29.77 26.93
CA ASP A 33 3.37 30.33 26.68
C ASP A 33 2.45 29.54 25.74
N HIS A 34 2.11 28.29 26.09
CA HIS A 34 0.74 27.75 25.88
C HIS A 34 0.34 26.60 26.84
N GLU A 35 0.76 26.66 28.10
CA GLU A 35 0.08 25.95 29.20
C GLU A 35 -1.19 26.70 29.62
N GLN A 36 -2.24 26.69 28.77
CA GLN A 36 -3.60 27.12 29.18
C GLN A 36 -4.70 26.83 28.14
N HIS A 37 -4.83 25.59 27.64
CA HIS A 37 -6.07 25.20 26.93
C HIS A 37 -6.48 23.72 27.00
N GLU A 38 -5.99 22.96 28.00
CA GLU A 38 -6.34 21.53 28.18
C GLU A 38 -7.30 21.30 29.37
N LYS A 39 -8.41 22.05 29.38
CA LYS A 39 -9.59 21.77 30.20
C LYS A 39 -10.84 22.21 29.44
N LEU A 40 -11.35 21.36 28.54
CA LEU A 40 -12.73 21.28 28.04
C LEU A 40 -12.80 20.26 26.87
N ASP A 41 -12.71 18.95 27.18
CA ASP A 41 -13.35 17.87 26.38
C ASP A 41 -13.24 16.48 27.06
N ALA A 42 -13.40 16.44 28.39
CA ALA A 42 -13.35 15.22 29.19
C ALA A 42 -14.75 14.72 29.62
N GLN A 43 -15.80 15.00 28.84
CA GLN A 43 -17.19 14.73 29.26
C GLN A 43 -18.18 14.24 28.18
N GLU A 44 -17.72 13.64 27.06
CA GLU A 44 -18.63 12.99 26.08
C GLU A 44 -18.14 11.62 25.57
N VAL A 45 -17.13 10.99 26.21
CA VAL A 45 -16.64 9.63 25.82
C VAL A 45 -16.54 8.69 27.03
N ARG A 46 -17.69 8.49 27.71
CA ARG A 46 -17.89 7.39 28.68
C ARG A 46 -19.29 6.78 28.56
N ARG A 47 -19.61 6.31 27.36
CA ARG A 47 -20.66 5.31 27.12
C ARG A 47 -20.31 4.52 25.86
N LEU A 48 -20.66 3.24 25.87
CA LEU A 48 -20.46 2.27 24.78
C LEU A 48 -19.02 1.80 24.57
N GLU A 49 -18.57 0.89 25.43
CA GLU A 49 -17.93 -0.35 24.98
C GLU A 49 -17.86 -1.37 26.13
N SER A 50 -18.68 -2.43 26.04
CA SER A 50 -18.38 -3.82 26.47
C SER A 50 -19.66 -4.68 26.60
N THR A 51 -19.50 -5.98 26.30
CA THR A 51 -20.44 -7.11 26.49
C THR A 51 -21.60 -7.30 25.49
N GLU A 52 -21.27 -7.92 24.36
CA GLU A 52 -22.12 -8.93 23.74
C GLU A 52 -22.23 -10.16 24.68
N ALA A 53 -23.42 -10.77 24.80
CA ALA A 53 -23.62 -12.20 25.14
C ALA A 53 -25.13 -12.56 25.22
N ILE A 54 -25.77 -12.97 24.12
CA ILE A 54 -27.05 -13.69 24.18
C ILE A 54 -27.09 -14.83 23.15
N ALA A 55 -27.13 -16.07 23.65
CA ALA A 55 -27.52 -17.28 22.92
C ALA A 55 -29.01 -17.62 23.21
N PRO A 56 -29.66 -18.50 22.42
CA PRO A 56 -31.07 -18.33 22.07
C PRO A 56 -32.09 -18.96 23.03
N VAL A 57 -33.34 -18.45 22.98
CA VAL A 57 -34.52 -19.15 23.53
C VAL A 57 -35.61 -19.27 22.45
N ASN A 58 -36.04 -20.51 22.24
CA ASN A 58 -37.08 -20.94 21.32
C ASN A 58 -38.41 -21.11 22.07
N MET A 59 -39.52 -20.56 21.56
CA MET A 59 -40.87 -21.04 21.89
C MET A 59 -41.87 -20.81 20.73
N LYS A 60 -42.92 -21.65 20.71
CA LYS A 60 -43.73 -21.98 19.53
C LYS A 60 -45.13 -21.34 19.51
N THR A 61 -45.68 -21.24 18.28
CA THR A 61 -47.09 -21.44 17.86
C THR A 61 -48.22 -20.59 18.47
N SER A 62 -48.93 -19.84 17.60
CA SER A 62 -50.29 -20.22 17.12
C SER A 62 -50.84 -19.27 16.03
N ALA A 63 -51.36 -19.82 14.92
CA ALA A 63 -52.25 -19.14 13.95
C ALA A 63 -53.74 -19.42 14.32
N PRO A 64 -54.81 -19.03 13.56
CA PRO A 64 -54.94 -18.29 12.28
C PRO A 64 -56.05 -17.19 12.38
N PRO A 65 -56.87 -16.83 11.36
CA PRO A 65 -56.73 -16.73 9.88
C PRO A 65 -56.83 -15.24 9.40
N SER A 66 -56.24 -14.73 8.31
CA SER A 66 -56.42 -15.01 6.86
C SER A 66 -57.85 -14.97 6.31
N THR A 67 -58.22 -13.88 5.62
CA THR A 67 -59.24 -13.86 4.55
C THR A 67 -58.73 -13.04 3.37
N ASP A 68 -58.77 -13.63 2.17
CA ASP A 68 -58.33 -13.05 0.91
C ASP A 68 -59.17 -11.85 0.45
N ILE A 69 -58.55 -10.93 -0.30
CA ILE A 69 -59.19 -10.31 -1.46
C ILE A 69 -58.17 -10.30 -2.62
N SER A 70 -58.45 -11.09 -3.65
CA SER A 70 -57.66 -11.14 -4.88
C SER A 70 -57.93 -9.95 -5.81
N VAL A 71 -56.96 -9.66 -6.68
CA VAL A 71 -57.04 -8.61 -7.70
C VAL A 71 -57.41 -9.21 -9.06
N ALA A 72 -58.49 -8.73 -9.69
CA ALA A 72 -58.85 -8.73 -11.13
C ALA A 72 -60.36 -8.38 -11.25
N SER A 73 -60.92 -7.76 -12.30
CA SER A 73 -60.47 -7.54 -13.68
C SER A 73 -61.02 -6.22 -14.24
N LEU A 74 -60.44 -5.72 -15.34
CA LEU A 74 -60.96 -4.58 -16.09
C LEU A 74 -62.17 -4.94 -16.98
N SER A 75 -63.11 -3.99 -17.17
CA SER A 75 -63.32 -3.27 -18.45
C SER A 75 -64.79 -3.00 -18.91
N LYS A 76 -64.96 -1.83 -19.57
CA LYS A 76 -65.92 -1.48 -20.64
C LYS A 76 -67.43 -1.33 -20.34
N SER A 77 -67.93 -0.08 -20.40
CA SER A 77 -68.53 0.53 -21.63
C SER A 77 -69.75 1.44 -21.43
N ASN A 78 -69.89 2.38 -22.38
CA ASN A 78 -70.79 3.53 -22.50
C ASN A 78 -72.30 3.37 -22.18
N ALA A 79 -72.84 4.47 -21.60
CA ALA A 79 -74.08 5.17 -21.94
C ALA A 79 -75.45 4.42 -22.00
N SER A 80 -76.39 4.83 -21.13
CA SER A 80 -77.47 5.78 -21.48
C SER A 80 -78.67 5.74 -20.50
N SER A 81 -79.56 6.73 -20.64
CA SER A 81 -80.92 6.87 -20.08
C SER A 81 -81.12 7.35 -18.63
N PHE A 82 -81.81 8.50 -18.58
CA PHE A 82 -82.82 8.90 -17.59
C PHE A 82 -83.63 7.74 -16.99
N ASP A 83 -84.03 7.85 -15.71
CA ASP A 83 -85.38 8.37 -15.41
C ASP A 83 -85.55 8.96 -13.99
N SER A 84 -86.71 9.57 -13.75
CA SER A 84 -87.03 10.41 -12.56
C SER A 84 -87.59 9.62 -11.36
N GLU A 85 -87.45 10.13 -10.12
CA GLU A 85 -88.59 10.61 -9.28
C GLU A 85 -88.23 10.99 -7.81
N THR A 86 -88.79 12.12 -7.37
CA THR A 86 -89.28 12.50 -6.01
C THR A 86 -88.56 12.12 -4.70
N ALA A 87 -88.37 13.10 -3.79
CA ALA A 87 -89.26 13.34 -2.62
C ALA A 87 -88.70 14.34 -1.56
N SER A 88 -89.62 14.99 -0.81
CA SER A 88 -89.44 15.71 0.48
C SER A 88 -88.46 16.90 0.52
N ILE A 89 -88.84 18.17 0.75
CA ILE A 89 -89.87 18.80 1.61
C ILE A 89 -89.69 18.58 3.12
N ASN A 90 -89.09 19.60 3.77
CA ASN A 90 -89.31 20.10 5.12
C ASN A 90 -88.68 21.51 5.18
N GLY A 91 -89.23 22.58 5.77
CA GLY A 91 -90.55 22.71 6.41
C GLY A 91 -90.50 23.63 7.63
N THR A 92 -90.47 24.97 7.45
CA THR A 92 -90.60 25.95 8.57
C THR A 92 -91.46 27.17 8.22
N HIS A 93 -92.66 27.20 8.82
CA HIS A 93 -93.37 28.35 9.46
C HIS A 93 -92.54 29.65 9.61
N THR A 94 -93.04 30.90 9.54
CA THR A 94 -94.35 31.56 9.84
C THR A 94 -94.45 32.91 9.05
N GLN A 95 -95.55 33.68 8.89
CA GLN A 95 -97.00 33.61 9.19
C GLN A 95 -97.71 34.73 8.38
N HIS A 96 -98.98 34.56 7.98
CA HIS A 96 -99.92 35.68 7.73
C HIS A 96 -101.39 35.19 7.73
N PRO A 97 -102.31 35.82 8.47
CA PRO A 97 -103.75 35.51 8.39
C PRO A 97 -104.56 36.59 7.64
N GLN A 98 -105.35 36.14 6.65
CA GLN A 98 -106.81 36.35 6.48
C GLN A 98 -107.41 37.80 6.29
N PRO A 99 -108.64 37.96 5.75
CA PRO A 99 -108.85 38.91 4.64
C PRO A 99 -110.05 39.89 4.79
N ILE A 100 -110.17 40.78 3.79
CA ILE A 100 -111.38 41.40 3.18
C ILE A 100 -112.59 41.71 4.09
N GLU A 101 -112.95 43.00 4.15
CA GLU A 101 -114.36 43.41 3.93
C GLU A 101 -114.47 44.81 3.27
N ASN A 102 -115.66 45.12 2.74
CA ASN A 102 -115.92 46.16 1.73
C ASN A 102 -115.90 47.61 2.25
N PHE A 103 -115.74 48.61 1.35
CA PHE A 103 -116.80 49.59 1.00
C PHE A 103 -116.34 50.58 -0.11
N LEU A 104 -117.21 50.82 -1.10
CA LEU A 104 -117.17 51.95 -2.06
C LEU A 104 -117.75 53.23 -1.39
N PRO A 105 -117.63 54.48 -1.92
CA PRO A 105 -117.40 54.84 -3.34
C PRO A 105 -116.52 56.08 -3.67
N ALA A 106 -116.36 56.33 -4.98
CA ALA A 106 -116.20 57.64 -5.65
C ALA A 106 -114.90 58.47 -5.47
N SER A 107 -113.92 58.25 -6.36
CA SER A 107 -113.06 59.28 -7.03
C SER A 107 -112.06 58.60 -7.98
N ASN A 108 -112.56 57.92 -9.01
CA ASN A 108 -111.78 56.88 -9.71
C ASN A 108 -110.51 57.40 -10.42
N ASP A 109 -110.59 58.37 -11.32
CA ASP A 109 -109.52 58.51 -12.33
C ASP A 109 -108.17 59.03 -11.79
N LEU A 110 -108.16 59.91 -10.77
CA LEU A 110 -106.90 60.40 -10.17
C LEU A 110 -106.30 59.41 -9.17
N VAL A 111 -107.14 58.73 -8.39
CA VAL A 111 -106.68 57.70 -7.45
C VAL A 111 -106.14 56.49 -8.23
N HIS A 112 -106.83 56.06 -9.29
CA HIS A 112 -106.36 55.00 -10.17
C HIS A 112 -105.03 55.37 -10.84
N SER A 113 -104.84 56.61 -11.29
CA SER A 113 -103.54 57.05 -11.84
C SER A 113 -102.40 56.87 -10.84
N ASN A 114 -102.57 57.36 -9.60
CA ASN A 114 -101.53 57.24 -8.56
C ASN A 114 -101.31 55.78 -8.12
N THR A 115 -102.37 54.97 -8.06
CA THR A 115 -102.25 53.53 -7.75
C THR A 115 -101.56 52.76 -8.88
N ILE A 116 -101.84 53.10 -10.15
CA ILE A 116 -101.16 52.52 -11.32
C ILE A 116 -99.68 52.90 -11.32
N GLU A 117 -99.33 54.15 -11.00
CA GLU A 117 -97.94 54.61 -10.91
C GLU A 117 -97.17 53.94 -9.76
N LEU A 118 -97.83 53.74 -8.59
CA LEU A 118 -97.28 52.94 -7.50
C LEU A 118 -97.04 51.49 -7.93
N LEU A 119 -98.03 50.85 -8.58
CA LEU A 119 -97.91 49.48 -9.09
C LEU A 119 -96.87 49.34 -10.20
N ILE A 120 -96.65 50.37 -11.02
CA ILE A 120 -95.56 50.41 -12.01
C ILE A 120 -94.21 50.50 -11.31
N ASN A 121 -94.08 51.31 -10.27
CA ASN A 121 -92.86 51.43 -9.48
C ASN A 121 -92.56 50.15 -8.67
N GLU A 122 -93.56 49.52 -8.06
CA GLU A 122 -93.44 48.21 -7.41
C GLU A 122 -93.07 47.13 -8.43
N LYS A 123 -93.73 47.08 -9.59
CA LYS A 123 -93.38 46.16 -10.68
C LYS A 123 -91.96 46.39 -11.20
N ALA A 124 -91.52 47.64 -11.33
CA ALA A 124 -90.15 47.98 -11.74
C ALA A 124 -89.13 47.58 -10.68
N SER A 125 -89.44 47.82 -9.39
CA SER A 125 -88.64 47.39 -8.24
C SER A 125 -88.50 45.87 -8.19
N LEU A 126 -89.62 45.13 -8.25
CA LEU A 126 -89.63 43.66 -8.29
C LEU A 126 -88.93 43.11 -9.54
N CYS A 127 -89.05 43.73 -10.71
CA CYS A 127 -88.29 43.35 -11.90
C CYS A 127 -86.78 43.57 -11.72
N SER A 128 -86.38 44.65 -11.06
CA SER A 128 -84.99 44.94 -10.72
C SER A 128 -84.44 43.92 -9.71
N GLU A 129 -85.20 43.62 -8.66
CA GLU A 129 -84.82 42.63 -7.65
C GLU A 129 -84.73 41.22 -8.24
N LEU A 130 -85.67 40.84 -9.11
CA LEU A 130 -85.67 39.55 -9.81
C LEU A 130 -84.49 39.46 -10.81
N ALA A 131 -84.13 40.56 -11.48
CA ALA A 131 -82.92 40.63 -12.29
C ALA A 131 -81.63 40.52 -11.45
N HIS A 132 -81.60 41.16 -10.28
CA HIS A 132 -80.50 41.10 -9.31
C HIS A 132 -80.30 39.68 -8.75
N TYR A 133 -81.36 39.01 -8.28
CA TYR A 133 -81.27 37.61 -7.84
C TYR A 133 -80.88 36.65 -8.97
N LYS A 134 -81.30 36.90 -10.23
CA LYS A 134 -80.81 36.15 -11.40
C LYS A 134 -79.33 36.38 -11.67
N ALA A 135 -78.83 37.60 -11.51
CA ALA A 135 -77.41 37.91 -11.65
C ALA A 135 -76.57 37.19 -10.59
N ILE A 136 -76.97 37.28 -9.31
CA ILE A 136 -76.31 36.57 -8.20
C ILE A 136 -76.36 35.05 -8.40
N SER A 137 -77.51 34.50 -8.82
CA SER A 137 -77.62 33.07 -9.11
C SER A 137 -76.68 32.62 -10.24
N LYS A 138 -76.46 33.46 -11.26
CA LYS A 138 -75.52 33.19 -12.33
C LYS A 138 -74.06 33.31 -11.86
N GLU A 139 -73.74 34.30 -11.04
CA GLU A 139 -72.43 34.47 -10.42
C GLU A 139 -72.07 33.26 -9.54
N LYS A 140 -72.99 32.81 -8.67
CA LYS A 140 -72.81 31.59 -7.87
C LYS A 140 -72.73 30.32 -8.71
N SER A 141 -73.41 30.25 -9.85
CA SER A 141 -73.22 29.14 -10.79
C SER A 141 -71.81 29.11 -11.38
N LEU A 142 -71.23 30.28 -11.69
CA LEU A 142 -69.86 30.40 -12.22
C LEU A 142 -68.79 30.12 -11.15
N GLU A 143 -69.00 30.57 -9.90
CA GLU A 143 -68.14 30.22 -8.76
C GLU A 143 -68.11 28.69 -8.52
N LEU A 144 -69.25 28.02 -8.63
CA LEU A 144 -69.35 26.56 -8.51
C LEU A 144 -68.68 25.83 -9.68
N GLU A 145 -68.79 26.35 -10.90
CA GLU A 145 -68.09 25.82 -12.09
C GLU A 145 -66.57 25.95 -11.93
N GLU A 146 -66.07 27.10 -11.48
CA GLU A 146 -64.64 27.31 -11.21
C GLU A 146 -64.14 26.40 -10.08
N ALA A 147 -64.91 26.26 -8.99
CA ALA A 147 -64.59 25.33 -7.92
C ALA A 147 -64.52 23.87 -8.40
N ASN A 148 -65.45 23.45 -9.27
CA ASN A 148 -65.44 22.11 -9.88
C ASN A 148 -64.21 21.88 -10.77
N ILE A 149 -63.79 22.87 -11.57
CA ILE A 149 -62.57 22.77 -12.39
C ILE A 149 -61.34 22.61 -11.48
N ARG A 150 -61.22 23.44 -10.43
CA ARG A 150 -60.13 23.34 -9.45
C ARG A 150 -60.10 21.98 -8.74
N ILE A 151 -61.26 21.41 -8.41
CA ILE A 151 -61.38 20.06 -7.83
C ILE A 151 -60.94 19.00 -8.84
N GLN A 152 -61.36 19.07 -10.11
CA GLN A 152 -60.93 18.10 -11.13
C GLN A 152 -59.42 18.14 -11.38
N ASP A 153 -58.81 19.32 -11.40
CA ASP A 153 -57.36 19.43 -11.59
C ASP A 153 -56.57 18.97 -10.36
N ALA A 154 -57.12 19.19 -9.14
CA ALA A 154 -56.59 18.58 -7.93
C ALA A 154 -56.68 17.04 -7.95
N LEU A 155 -57.81 16.47 -8.42
CA LEU A 155 -57.98 15.01 -8.56
C LEU A 155 -57.00 14.41 -9.56
N LYS A 156 -56.84 15.01 -10.76
CA LYS A 156 -55.82 14.58 -11.74
C LYS A 156 -54.40 14.67 -11.17
N ARG A 157 -54.13 15.68 -10.32
CA ARG A 157 -52.84 15.81 -9.65
C ARG A 157 -52.62 14.73 -8.59
N ILE A 158 -53.65 14.36 -7.84
CA ILE A 158 -53.62 13.23 -6.88
C ILE A 158 -53.36 11.93 -7.63
N GLU A 159 -54.14 11.62 -8.68
CA GLU A 159 -53.96 10.40 -9.50
C GLU A 159 -52.52 10.29 -10.05
N LYS A 160 -51.95 11.41 -10.53
CA LYS A 160 -50.55 11.43 -10.96
C LYS A 160 -49.59 11.13 -9.81
N LEU A 161 -49.77 11.75 -8.64
CA LEU A 161 -48.91 11.52 -7.47
C LEU A 161 -49.04 10.09 -6.93
N GLU A 162 -50.23 9.49 -6.97
CA GLU A 162 -50.46 8.08 -6.62
C GLU A 162 -49.73 7.15 -7.58
N LYS A 163 -49.78 7.43 -8.90
CA LYS A 163 -49.04 6.67 -9.91
C LYS A 163 -47.52 6.80 -9.73
N ASP A 164 -47.03 8.02 -9.49
CA ASP A 164 -45.60 8.28 -9.26
C ASP A 164 -45.13 7.59 -7.96
N LEU A 165 -45.94 7.61 -6.89
CA LEU A 165 -45.69 6.89 -5.63
C LEU A 165 -45.63 5.37 -5.84
N LEU A 166 -46.58 4.80 -6.58
CA LEU A 166 -46.68 3.36 -6.81
C LEU A 166 -45.52 2.88 -7.72
N SER A 167 -45.13 3.67 -8.71
CA SER A 167 -43.89 3.46 -9.47
C SER A 167 -42.67 3.45 -8.55
N GLY A 168 -42.54 4.45 -7.67
CA GLY A 168 -41.45 4.52 -6.68
C GLY A 168 -41.42 3.32 -5.72
N GLN A 169 -42.57 2.84 -5.26
CA GLN A 169 -42.69 1.63 -4.44
C GLN A 169 -42.21 0.38 -5.19
N THR A 170 -42.61 0.20 -6.45
CA THR A 170 -42.14 -0.95 -7.25
C THR A 170 -40.63 -0.91 -7.50
N GLN A 171 -40.06 0.27 -7.76
CA GLN A 171 -38.61 0.43 -7.92
C GLN A 171 -37.86 0.16 -6.61
N ASN A 172 -38.39 0.59 -5.47
CA ASN A 172 -37.78 0.34 -4.16
C ASN A 172 -37.82 -1.15 -3.80
N ALA A 173 -38.92 -1.84 -4.07
CA ALA A 173 -39.02 -3.30 -3.90
C ALA A 173 -38.04 -4.07 -4.80
N GLN A 174 -37.82 -3.62 -6.05
CA GLN A 174 -36.80 -4.19 -6.94
C GLN A 174 -35.37 -3.96 -6.42
N LEU A 175 -35.07 -2.77 -5.91
CA LEU A 175 -33.77 -2.46 -5.29
C LEU A 175 -33.54 -3.33 -4.05
N GLN A 176 -34.55 -3.51 -3.20
CA GLN A 176 -34.48 -4.36 -2.01
C GLN A 176 -34.22 -5.83 -2.38
N ALA A 177 -34.93 -6.37 -3.37
CA ALA A 177 -34.69 -7.73 -3.87
C ALA A 177 -33.28 -7.91 -4.51
N ASN A 178 -32.74 -6.86 -5.14
CA ASN A 178 -31.37 -6.87 -5.66
C ASN A 178 -30.34 -6.83 -4.52
N ILE A 179 -30.57 -6.04 -3.46
CA ILE A 179 -29.71 -6.01 -2.25
C ILE A 179 -29.71 -7.37 -1.57
N GLU A 180 -30.87 -8.00 -1.39
CA GLU A 180 -30.97 -9.36 -0.82
C GLU A 180 -30.19 -10.40 -1.65
N ARG A 181 -30.28 -10.32 -2.99
CA ARG A 181 -29.53 -11.22 -3.89
C ARG A 181 -28.02 -10.97 -3.84
N LEU A 182 -27.59 -9.71 -3.75
CA LEU A 182 -26.17 -9.36 -3.59
C LEU A 182 -25.62 -9.82 -2.23
N ASN A 183 -26.39 -9.64 -1.15
CA ASN A 183 -26.02 -10.12 0.18
C ASN A 183 -25.91 -11.65 0.22
N ALA A 184 -26.85 -12.37 -0.42
CA ALA A 184 -26.77 -13.83 -0.54
C ALA A 184 -25.50 -14.28 -1.31
N SER A 185 -25.15 -13.58 -2.39
CA SER A 185 -23.91 -13.84 -3.13
C SER A 185 -22.65 -13.51 -2.31
N ALA A 186 -22.67 -12.44 -1.51
CA ALA A 186 -21.55 -12.05 -0.66
C ALA A 186 -21.30 -13.12 0.44
N VAL A 187 -22.36 -13.55 1.12
CA VAL A 187 -22.30 -14.63 2.11
C VAL A 187 -21.83 -15.95 1.47
N GLN A 188 -22.23 -16.26 0.24
CA GLN A 188 -21.71 -17.44 -0.46
C GLN A 188 -20.20 -17.36 -0.69
N SER A 189 -19.70 -16.22 -1.19
CA SER A 189 -18.26 -16.00 -1.37
C SER A 189 -17.47 -16.02 -0.06
N GLU A 190 -18.04 -15.49 1.03
CA GLU A 190 -17.43 -15.50 2.36
C GLU A 190 -17.25 -16.93 2.90
N ASN A 191 -18.29 -17.77 2.78
CA ASN A 191 -18.22 -19.20 3.14
C ASN A 191 -17.17 -19.96 2.28
N GLU A 192 -17.02 -19.60 1.00
CA GLU A 192 -16.03 -20.23 0.12
C GLU A 192 -14.60 -19.80 0.48
N VAL A 193 -14.39 -18.53 0.84
CA VAL A 193 -13.12 -18.03 1.39
C VAL A 193 -12.77 -18.72 2.70
N ASP A 194 -13.72 -18.92 3.62
CA ASP A 194 -13.46 -19.60 4.90
C ASP A 194 -13.18 -21.10 4.73
N LYS A 195 -13.84 -21.77 3.77
CA LYS A 195 -13.48 -23.14 3.37
C LYS A 195 -12.05 -23.21 2.83
N LEU A 196 -11.67 -22.32 1.93
CA LEU A 196 -10.30 -22.26 1.40
C LEU A 196 -9.27 -21.89 2.47
N ARG A 197 -9.63 -21.07 3.47
CA ARG A 197 -8.78 -20.79 4.64
C ARG A 197 -8.56 -22.03 5.48
N GLN A 198 -9.60 -22.82 5.75
CA GLN A 198 -9.49 -24.08 6.48
C GLN A 198 -8.59 -25.06 5.73
N GLU A 199 -8.81 -25.28 4.43
CA GLU A 199 -7.96 -26.13 3.59
C GLU A 199 -6.48 -25.66 3.60
N ASN A 200 -6.24 -24.33 3.62
CA ASN A 200 -4.89 -23.77 3.74
C ASN A 200 -4.26 -23.94 5.14
N VAL A 201 -5.03 -24.12 6.21
CA VAL A 201 -4.51 -24.46 7.54
C VAL A 201 -4.16 -25.94 7.56
N GLU A 202 -5.09 -26.81 7.14
CA GLU A 202 -4.85 -28.25 7.06
C GLU A 202 -3.62 -28.59 6.21
N LEU A 203 -3.45 -27.95 5.04
CA LEU A 203 -2.26 -28.13 4.20
C LEU A 203 -0.95 -27.63 4.86
N ARG A 204 -1.02 -26.58 5.69
CA ARG A 204 0.16 -26.10 6.45
C ARG A 204 0.56 -27.10 7.53
N ASP A 205 -0.40 -27.63 8.26
CA ASP A 205 -0.16 -28.64 9.30
C ASP A 205 0.49 -29.91 8.70
N HIS A 206 0.00 -30.38 7.54
CA HIS A 206 0.62 -31.49 6.80
C HIS A 206 2.04 -31.17 6.34
N VAL A 207 2.32 -29.93 5.90
CA VAL A 207 3.68 -29.50 5.54
C VAL A 207 4.61 -29.44 6.75
N GLU A 208 4.11 -29.06 7.93
CA GLU A 208 4.90 -29.11 9.17
C GLU A 208 5.17 -30.54 9.64
N GLU A 209 4.21 -31.46 9.54
CA GLU A 209 4.43 -32.88 9.82
C GLU A 209 5.47 -33.50 8.86
N LEU A 210 5.38 -33.18 7.56
CA LEU A 210 6.36 -33.61 6.56
C LEU A 210 7.76 -33.03 6.81
N LYS A 211 7.87 -31.77 7.27
CA LYS A 211 9.14 -31.18 7.70
C LYS A 211 9.72 -31.90 8.93
N GLN A 212 8.90 -32.18 9.94
CA GLN A 212 9.35 -32.87 11.16
C GLN A 212 9.78 -34.32 10.87
N THR A 213 9.09 -35.03 9.98
CA THR A 213 9.49 -36.39 9.58
C THR A 213 10.77 -36.39 8.75
N LEU A 214 10.93 -35.42 7.83
CA LEU A 214 12.19 -35.22 7.11
C LEU A 214 13.37 -34.87 8.04
N GLN A 215 13.15 -34.00 9.03
CA GLN A 215 14.16 -33.65 10.03
C GLN A 215 14.62 -34.88 10.82
N LYS A 216 13.67 -35.68 11.33
CA LYS A 216 13.98 -36.95 12.02
C LYS A 216 14.74 -37.93 11.12
N GLY A 217 14.40 -37.98 9.83
CA GLY A 217 15.14 -38.74 8.82
C GLY A 217 16.58 -38.28 8.64
N ASN A 218 16.82 -36.96 8.55
CA ASN A 218 18.16 -36.37 8.46
C ASN A 218 18.99 -36.61 9.73
N GLU A 219 18.38 -36.51 10.92
CA GLU A 219 19.03 -36.85 12.19
C GLU A 219 19.43 -38.33 12.24
N GLN A 220 18.57 -39.24 11.81
CA GLN A 220 18.90 -40.67 11.68
C GLN A 220 20.01 -40.92 10.66
N MET A 221 19.98 -40.25 9.50
CA MET A 221 21.02 -40.35 8.48
C MET A 221 22.37 -39.89 9.02
N LYS A 222 22.43 -38.76 9.72
CA LYS A 222 23.65 -38.27 10.38
C LYS A 222 24.19 -39.25 11.43
N VAL A 223 23.32 -39.84 12.26
CA VAL A 223 23.73 -40.88 13.23
C VAL A 223 24.27 -42.13 12.52
N LEU A 224 23.74 -42.50 11.36
CA LEU A 224 24.26 -43.60 10.55
C LEU A 224 25.60 -43.25 9.89
N GLU A 225 25.79 -42.02 9.40
CA GLU A 225 27.08 -41.53 8.89
C GLU A 225 28.16 -41.50 9.96
N ASP A 226 27.85 -41.01 11.17
CA ASP A 226 28.82 -40.94 12.25
C ASP A 226 29.19 -42.35 12.76
N ARG A 227 28.24 -43.29 12.78
CA ARG A 227 28.51 -44.72 13.01
C ARG A 227 29.30 -45.36 11.86
N LEU A 228 29.09 -44.95 10.61
CA LEU A 228 29.88 -45.43 9.48
C LEU A 228 31.34 -44.98 9.64
N LYS A 229 31.59 -43.70 9.94
CA LYS A 229 32.94 -43.16 10.22
C LYS A 229 33.60 -43.86 11.41
N GLU A 230 32.86 -44.11 12.49
CA GLU A 230 33.36 -44.90 13.62
C GLU A 230 33.82 -46.30 13.18
N LYS A 231 33.02 -46.98 12.34
CA LYS A 231 33.38 -48.31 11.80
C LYS A 231 34.48 -48.26 10.75
N GLU A 232 34.62 -47.18 10.00
CA GLU A 232 35.76 -46.95 9.10
C GLU A 232 37.05 -46.78 9.92
N CYS A 233 37.05 -45.95 10.96
CA CYS A 233 38.17 -45.81 11.90
C CYS A 233 38.52 -47.13 12.61
N GLU A 234 37.52 -47.89 13.08
CA GLU A 234 37.75 -49.23 13.63
C GLU A 234 38.34 -50.19 12.58
N LEU A 235 37.88 -50.13 11.32
CA LEU A 235 38.40 -50.96 10.24
C LEU A 235 39.83 -50.58 9.86
N GLU A 236 40.19 -49.29 9.85
CA GLU A 236 41.57 -48.84 9.63
C GLU A 236 42.49 -49.29 10.76
N LEU A 237 42.08 -49.11 12.03
CA LEU A 237 42.84 -49.60 13.18
C LEU A 237 43.01 -51.12 13.14
N ASN A 238 41.95 -51.87 12.79
CA ASN A 238 42.04 -53.32 12.62
C ASN A 238 42.85 -53.73 11.38
N ARG A 239 42.85 -52.97 10.29
CA ARG A 239 43.74 -53.20 9.13
C ARG A 239 45.20 -52.99 9.50
N ILE A 240 45.53 -51.93 10.24
CA ILE A 240 46.88 -51.69 10.76
C ILE A 240 47.30 -52.84 11.68
N ARG A 241 46.42 -53.25 12.60
CA ARG A 241 46.65 -54.38 13.50
C ARG A 241 46.79 -55.71 12.74
N ILE A 242 46.00 -55.93 11.69
CA ILE A 242 46.11 -57.10 10.82
C ILE A 242 47.42 -57.05 10.04
N ASN A 243 47.86 -55.92 9.50
CA ASN A 243 49.16 -55.82 8.82
C ASN A 243 50.31 -56.14 9.79
N GLN A 244 50.28 -55.56 11.01
CA GLN A 244 51.25 -55.85 12.08
C GLN A 244 51.25 -57.32 12.52
N ILE A 245 50.11 -58.00 12.47
CA ILE A 245 49.98 -59.43 12.77
C ILE A 245 50.30 -60.29 11.53
N SER A 246 50.05 -59.80 10.31
CA SER A 246 50.24 -60.54 9.06
C SER A 246 51.71 -60.65 8.66
N ASP A 247 52.54 -59.70 9.09
CA ASP A 247 54.01 -59.83 9.07
C ASP A 247 54.52 -60.94 10.04
N VAL A 248 53.65 -61.50 10.89
CA VAL A 248 54.01 -62.48 11.93
C VAL A 248 53.20 -63.80 11.88
N ALA A 249 51.99 -63.82 11.30
CA ALA A 249 51.01 -64.91 11.45
C ALA A 249 50.27 -65.26 10.13
N SER A 250 51.01 -65.72 9.13
CA SER A 250 50.54 -66.05 7.78
C SER A 250 49.66 -67.33 7.65
N VAL A 251 49.06 -67.86 8.73
CA VAL A 251 48.39 -69.19 8.69
C VAL A 251 46.98 -69.24 9.31
N GLU A 252 46.63 -68.37 10.26
CA GLU A 252 45.27 -68.41 10.87
C GLU A 252 44.23 -67.57 10.09
N ASN A 253 44.67 -66.58 9.32
CA ASN A 253 43.80 -65.59 8.68
C ASN A 253 42.89 -66.18 7.58
N ASP A 254 43.36 -67.17 6.80
CA ASP A 254 42.60 -67.73 5.67
C ASP A 254 41.25 -68.31 6.09
N SER A 255 41.21 -69.06 7.21
CA SER A 255 39.97 -69.65 7.74
C SER A 255 38.91 -68.61 8.13
N LYS A 256 39.35 -67.43 8.58
CA LYS A 256 38.48 -66.34 9.00
C LYS A 256 37.99 -65.50 7.82
N VAL A 257 38.82 -65.36 6.79
CA VAL A 257 38.43 -64.75 5.50
C VAL A 257 37.39 -65.62 4.79
N GLU A 258 37.54 -66.94 4.80
CA GLU A 258 36.56 -67.86 4.21
C GLU A 258 35.19 -67.77 4.92
N ALA A 259 35.18 -67.79 6.26
CA ALA A 259 33.96 -67.62 7.05
C ALA A 259 33.25 -66.27 6.80
N LEU A 260 34.02 -65.16 6.72
CA LEU A 260 33.48 -63.83 6.40
C LEU A 260 32.98 -63.71 4.95
N THR A 261 33.59 -64.44 4.02
CA THR A 261 33.13 -64.52 2.62
C THR A 261 31.80 -65.28 2.53
N GLN A 262 31.65 -66.35 3.32
CA GLN A 262 30.38 -67.10 3.40
C GLN A 262 29.25 -66.27 4.00
N THR A 263 29.48 -65.52 5.10
CA THR A 263 28.43 -64.66 5.68
C THR A 263 28.08 -63.49 4.77
N LYS A 264 29.07 -62.89 4.09
CA LYS A 264 28.82 -61.88 3.05
C LYS A 264 27.92 -62.41 1.94
N PHE A 265 28.21 -63.61 1.40
CA PHE A 265 27.38 -64.24 0.37
C PHE A 265 25.94 -64.51 0.85
N MET A 266 25.76 -64.93 2.11
CA MET A 266 24.43 -65.10 2.70
C MET A 266 23.65 -63.78 2.78
N HIS A 267 24.29 -62.69 3.18
CA HIS A 267 23.65 -61.37 3.21
C HIS A 267 23.36 -60.83 1.79
N GLU A 268 24.24 -61.05 0.82
CA GLU A 268 23.99 -60.73 -0.59
C GLU A 268 22.86 -61.54 -1.21
N GLN A 269 22.60 -62.77 -0.73
CA GLN A 269 21.40 -63.53 -1.09
C GLN A 269 20.15 -62.94 -0.42
N GLN A 270 20.20 -62.66 0.89
CA GLN A 270 19.09 -62.04 1.63
C GLN A 270 18.67 -60.69 1.03
N ILE A 271 19.62 -59.86 0.60
CA ILE A 271 19.35 -58.58 -0.07
C ILE A 271 18.61 -58.82 -1.39
N ARG A 272 19.04 -59.81 -2.20
CA ARG A 272 18.36 -60.15 -3.46
C ARG A 272 16.95 -60.70 -3.24
N ASP A 273 16.77 -61.53 -2.22
CA ASP A 273 15.45 -62.09 -1.87
C ASP A 273 14.49 -60.98 -1.37
N LEU A 274 14.99 -60.04 -0.56
CA LEU A 274 14.23 -58.86 -0.12
C LEU A 274 13.91 -57.92 -1.29
N GLN A 275 14.85 -57.68 -2.21
CA GLN A 275 14.60 -56.89 -3.43
C GLN A 275 13.52 -57.52 -4.30
N ALA A 276 13.52 -58.85 -4.48
CA ALA A 276 12.47 -59.56 -5.20
C ALA A 276 11.10 -59.45 -4.50
N MET A 277 11.07 -59.53 -3.16
CA MET A 277 9.83 -59.33 -2.38
C MET A 277 9.29 -57.91 -2.50
N VAL A 278 10.15 -56.88 -2.48
CA VAL A 278 9.74 -55.48 -2.70
C VAL A 278 9.15 -55.30 -4.10
N GLN A 279 9.82 -55.82 -5.13
CA GLN A 279 9.30 -55.77 -6.51
C GLN A 279 7.94 -56.48 -6.64
N GLN A 280 7.75 -57.62 -5.97
CA GLN A 280 6.45 -58.30 -5.94
C GLN A 280 5.38 -57.39 -5.30
N LEU A 281 5.65 -56.84 -4.12
CA LEU A 281 4.71 -55.94 -3.42
C LEU A 281 4.41 -54.66 -4.24
N GLU A 282 5.38 -54.14 -4.98
CA GLU A 282 5.17 -53.02 -5.91
C GLU A 282 4.21 -53.42 -7.05
N THR A 283 4.36 -54.61 -7.64
CA THR A 283 3.43 -55.09 -8.68
C THR A 283 2.03 -55.39 -8.13
N GLU A 284 1.91 -55.90 -6.90
CA GLU A 284 0.61 -56.13 -6.24
C GLU A 284 -0.08 -54.80 -5.90
N ARG A 285 0.68 -53.81 -5.40
CA ARG A 285 0.18 -52.44 -5.17
C ARG A 285 -0.31 -51.81 -6.47
N GLU A 286 0.44 -51.94 -7.56
CA GLU A 286 0.06 -51.36 -8.85
C GLU A 286 -1.18 -52.03 -9.45
N GLN A 287 -1.29 -53.36 -9.34
CA GLN A 287 -2.51 -54.09 -9.71
C GLN A 287 -3.72 -53.63 -8.89
N SER A 288 -3.56 -53.44 -7.59
CA SER A 288 -4.63 -52.94 -6.70
C SER A 288 -5.04 -51.50 -7.06
N ASN A 289 -4.06 -50.60 -7.27
CA ASN A 289 -4.30 -49.24 -7.74
C ASN A 289 -5.07 -49.21 -9.06
N GLN A 290 -4.70 -50.07 -10.03
CA GLN A 290 -5.37 -50.16 -11.32
C GLN A 290 -6.80 -50.71 -11.18
N GLN A 291 -7.05 -51.65 -10.26
CA GLN A 291 -8.42 -52.08 -9.92
C GLN A 291 -9.25 -50.95 -9.33
N TYR A 292 -8.71 -50.18 -8.38
CA TYR A 292 -9.40 -49.00 -7.82
C TYR A 292 -9.67 -47.93 -8.90
N GLN A 293 -8.70 -47.64 -9.77
CA GLN A 293 -8.86 -46.69 -10.87
C GLN A 293 -9.99 -47.13 -11.83
N ASN A 294 -10.04 -48.41 -12.20
CA ASN A 294 -11.09 -48.97 -13.04
C ASN A 294 -12.48 -48.91 -12.36
N TYR A 295 -12.54 -49.16 -11.05
CA TYR A 295 -13.78 -49.06 -10.28
C TYR A 295 -14.30 -47.61 -10.18
N VAL A 296 -13.42 -46.64 -9.92
CA VAL A 296 -13.76 -45.20 -9.93
C VAL A 296 -14.23 -44.77 -11.33
N GLN A 297 -13.57 -45.23 -12.40
CA GLN A 297 -14.04 -44.97 -13.76
C GLN A 297 -15.41 -45.59 -14.06
N HIS A 298 -15.74 -46.76 -13.48
CA HIS A 298 -17.06 -47.38 -13.61
C HIS A 298 -18.14 -46.53 -12.93
N LEU A 299 -17.93 -46.16 -11.65
CA LEU A 299 -18.84 -45.31 -10.90
C LEU A 299 -19.06 -43.95 -11.60
N ASN A 300 -17.99 -43.34 -12.12
CA ASN A 300 -18.11 -42.10 -12.89
C ASN A 300 -18.96 -42.26 -14.16
N LYS A 301 -18.84 -43.39 -14.88
CA LYS A 301 -19.70 -43.69 -16.04
C LYS A 301 -21.16 -43.85 -15.62
N GLU A 302 -21.45 -44.53 -14.51
CA GLU A 302 -22.81 -44.65 -13.98
C GLU A 302 -23.38 -43.28 -13.56
N ILE A 303 -22.59 -42.45 -12.85
CA ILE A 303 -22.98 -41.08 -12.48
C ILE A 303 -23.31 -40.24 -13.73
N THR A 304 -22.48 -40.30 -14.78
CA THR A 304 -22.78 -39.57 -16.03
C THR A 304 -24.03 -40.09 -16.72
N ALA A 305 -24.27 -41.40 -16.73
CA ALA A 305 -25.48 -41.99 -17.32
C ALA A 305 -26.76 -41.61 -16.54
N PHE A 306 -26.69 -41.58 -15.19
CA PHE A 306 -27.79 -41.07 -14.37
C PHE A 306 -28.01 -39.57 -14.54
N SER A 307 -26.94 -38.78 -14.66
CA SER A 307 -27.01 -37.34 -14.94
C SER A 307 -27.68 -37.05 -16.30
N GLU A 308 -27.26 -37.75 -17.36
CA GLU A 308 -27.86 -37.62 -18.70
C GLU A 308 -29.35 -38.04 -18.70
N ARG A 309 -29.69 -39.09 -17.95
CA ARG A 309 -31.10 -39.51 -17.76
C ARG A 309 -31.92 -38.46 -17.02
N ASN A 310 -31.35 -37.81 -16.00
CA ASN A 310 -32.00 -36.73 -15.28
C ASN A 310 -32.17 -35.48 -16.17
N SER A 311 -31.20 -35.15 -17.05
CA SER A 311 -31.34 -34.08 -18.05
C SER A 311 -32.52 -34.37 -18.97
N LYS A 312 -32.59 -35.57 -19.55
CA LYS A 312 -33.68 -36.00 -20.44
C LYS A 312 -35.06 -35.94 -19.77
N LEU A 313 -35.17 -36.38 -18.51
CA LEU A 313 -36.42 -36.27 -17.75
C LEU A 313 -36.77 -34.81 -17.41
N THR A 314 -35.78 -33.95 -17.21
CA THR A 314 -35.97 -32.52 -16.98
C THR A 314 -36.46 -31.82 -18.26
N GLU A 315 -35.85 -32.14 -19.41
CA GLU A 315 -36.28 -31.67 -20.74
C GLU A 315 -37.69 -32.16 -21.12
N GLU A 316 -38.06 -33.39 -20.73
CA GLU A 316 -39.42 -33.89 -20.91
C GLU A 316 -40.41 -33.15 -20.00
N ASN A 317 -40.06 -32.90 -18.73
CA ASN A 317 -40.88 -32.11 -17.80
C ASN A 317 -41.06 -30.65 -18.26
N THR A 318 -40.02 -29.98 -18.74
CA THR A 318 -40.15 -28.61 -19.26
C THR A 318 -41.03 -28.58 -20.50
N ARG A 319 -40.86 -29.52 -21.44
CA ARG A 319 -41.71 -29.66 -22.63
C ARG A 319 -43.18 -29.96 -22.28
N LEU A 320 -43.44 -30.75 -21.24
CA LEU A 320 -44.79 -31.01 -20.74
C LEU A 320 -45.39 -29.75 -20.09
N ALA A 321 -44.62 -29.01 -19.29
CA ALA A 321 -45.06 -27.76 -18.69
C ALA A 321 -45.33 -26.66 -19.74
N GLU A 322 -44.54 -26.57 -20.80
CA GLU A 322 -44.80 -25.67 -21.94
C GLU A 322 -46.09 -26.05 -22.69
N ARG A 323 -46.33 -27.35 -22.87
CA ARG A 323 -47.57 -27.85 -23.47
C ARG A 323 -48.78 -27.54 -22.59
N GLU A 324 -48.66 -27.72 -21.27
CA GLU A 324 -49.72 -27.37 -20.31
C GLU A 324 -50.00 -25.86 -20.34
N ARG A 325 -48.95 -25.01 -20.31
CA ARG A 325 -49.08 -23.56 -20.46
C ARG A 325 -49.82 -23.18 -21.75
N GLY A 326 -49.45 -23.76 -22.89
CA GLY A 326 -50.12 -23.50 -24.17
C GLY A 326 -51.57 -23.98 -24.23
N LEU A 327 -51.91 -25.07 -23.52
CA LEU A 327 -53.30 -25.51 -23.38
C LEU A 327 -54.11 -24.55 -22.48
N VAL A 328 -53.53 -24.07 -21.38
CA VAL A 328 -54.16 -23.06 -20.50
C VAL A 328 -54.37 -21.74 -21.23
N GLU A 329 -53.40 -21.26 -22.00
CA GLU A 329 -53.53 -20.08 -22.86
C GLU A 329 -54.67 -20.24 -23.89
N HIS A 330 -54.76 -21.40 -24.55
CA HIS A 330 -55.82 -21.70 -25.51
C HIS A 330 -57.21 -21.78 -24.84
N VAL A 331 -57.31 -22.36 -23.65
CA VAL A 331 -58.56 -22.37 -22.87
C VAL A 331 -58.98 -20.96 -22.48
N GLY A 332 -58.05 -20.11 -22.01
CA GLY A 332 -58.34 -18.72 -21.66
C GLY A 332 -58.79 -17.87 -22.87
N GLU A 333 -58.24 -18.12 -24.06
CA GLU A 333 -58.70 -17.47 -25.30
C GLU A 333 -60.08 -17.98 -25.74
N LEU A 334 -60.39 -19.27 -25.56
CA LEU A 334 -61.75 -19.80 -25.79
C LEU A 334 -62.78 -19.23 -24.80
N GLU A 335 -62.42 -19.07 -23.51
CA GLU A 335 -63.27 -18.43 -22.50
C GLU A 335 -63.59 -16.98 -22.87
N LYS A 336 -62.57 -16.24 -23.34
CA LYS A 336 -62.70 -14.86 -23.82
C LYS A 336 -63.54 -14.76 -25.10
N GLN A 337 -63.42 -15.70 -26.02
CA GLN A 337 -64.28 -15.78 -27.21
C GLN A 337 -65.73 -16.10 -26.84
N LEU A 338 -65.97 -16.99 -25.87
CA LEU A 338 -67.30 -17.25 -25.32
C LEU A 338 -67.92 -15.99 -24.69
N GLN A 339 -67.16 -15.26 -23.86
CA GLN A 339 -67.60 -13.98 -23.30
C GLN A 339 -67.96 -12.96 -24.40
N GLN A 340 -67.17 -12.89 -25.48
CA GLN A 340 -67.41 -11.99 -26.60
C GLN A 340 -68.66 -12.37 -27.43
N ILE A 341 -68.93 -13.67 -27.62
CA ILE A 341 -70.15 -14.14 -28.29
C ILE A 341 -71.39 -13.80 -27.45
N ILE A 342 -71.34 -14.01 -26.14
CA ILE A 342 -72.42 -13.64 -25.21
C ILE A 342 -72.67 -12.11 -25.26
N ALA A 343 -71.60 -11.30 -25.29
CA ALA A 343 -71.67 -9.84 -25.41
C ALA A 343 -72.11 -9.31 -26.79
N ASN A 344 -72.14 -10.18 -27.82
CA ASN A 344 -72.62 -9.86 -29.17
C ASN A 344 -74.05 -10.36 -29.42
N GLN A 345 -74.45 -11.50 -28.85
CA GLN A 345 -75.83 -11.99 -28.90
C GLN A 345 -76.81 -11.02 -28.22
N SER A 346 -76.36 -10.29 -27.19
CA SER A 346 -77.15 -9.20 -26.58
C SER A 346 -77.33 -7.96 -27.48
N LYS A 347 -76.62 -7.87 -28.62
CA LYS A 347 -76.62 -6.71 -29.53
C LYS A 347 -77.25 -6.98 -30.91
N GLN A 348 -77.45 -8.24 -31.30
CA GLN A 348 -77.85 -8.62 -32.67
C GLN A 348 -79.35 -8.84 -32.91
N SER A 349 -80.22 -8.57 -31.93
CA SER A 349 -81.69 -8.74 -32.07
C SER A 349 -82.41 -7.59 -32.80
N ALA A 350 -81.75 -6.80 -33.65
CA ALA A 350 -82.35 -5.66 -34.34
C ALA A 350 -81.85 -5.49 -35.80
N VAL A 351 -82.81 -5.46 -36.76
CA VAL A 351 -82.68 -5.08 -38.19
C VAL A 351 -81.86 -6.08 -39.05
N VAL A 352 -82.46 -7.07 -39.73
CA VAL A 352 -83.24 -7.05 -41.01
C VAL A 352 -82.40 -6.86 -42.28
N GLU A 353 -82.45 -7.85 -43.19
CA GLU A 353 -81.91 -7.81 -44.57
C GLU A 353 -83.04 -7.95 -45.63
N GLN A 354 -82.89 -7.33 -46.82
CA GLN A 354 -83.46 -7.80 -48.11
C GLN A 354 -82.80 -7.16 -49.36
N HIS A 355 -82.49 -8.00 -50.37
CA HIS A 355 -82.47 -7.84 -51.86
C HIS A 355 -81.72 -6.65 -52.55
N ASP A 356 -80.86 -6.80 -53.59
CA ASP A 356 -80.95 -7.40 -54.97
C ASP A 356 -82.00 -6.73 -55.90
N SER A 357 -81.84 -6.42 -57.20
CA SER A 357 -80.71 -6.41 -58.19
C SER A 357 -81.14 -5.69 -59.51
N ASP A 358 -80.22 -5.56 -60.51
CA ASP A 358 -80.48 -5.42 -61.97
C ASP A 358 -81.13 -4.13 -62.58
N LYS A 359 -81.05 -3.78 -63.89
CA LYS A 359 -79.98 -3.80 -64.95
C LYS A 359 -80.45 -3.03 -66.23
N LYS A 360 -79.55 -2.23 -66.85
CA LYS A 360 -79.45 -1.81 -68.30
C LYS A 360 -80.65 -1.28 -69.13
N THR A 361 -80.44 -0.15 -69.84
CA THR A 361 -80.36 -0.08 -71.33
C THR A 361 -79.75 1.24 -71.85
N ILE A 362 -78.93 1.16 -72.91
CA ILE A 362 -78.10 2.19 -73.59
C ILE A 362 -78.56 2.68 -75.00
N SER A 363 -78.81 3.96 -75.27
CA SER A 363 -78.53 4.60 -76.59
C SER A 363 -78.69 6.13 -76.57
N GLU A 364 -77.77 6.86 -77.22
CA GLU A 364 -77.71 8.34 -77.39
C GLU A 364 -77.57 9.14 -76.07
N GLU A 365 -78.42 8.87 -75.08
CA GLU A 365 -78.08 9.09 -73.66
C GLU A 365 -76.75 8.40 -73.33
N GLU A 366 -76.40 7.30 -74.00
CA GLU A 366 -75.16 6.53 -73.84
C GLU A 366 -73.87 7.33 -74.03
N VAL A 367 -73.85 8.38 -74.86
CA VAL A 367 -72.65 9.21 -75.08
C VAL A 367 -72.53 10.33 -74.04
N GLU A 368 -73.66 10.86 -73.57
CA GLU A 368 -73.69 11.76 -72.42
C GLU A 368 -73.44 11.00 -71.10
N LEU A 369 -73.94 9.76 -70.99
CA LEU A 369 -73.56 8.81 -69.96
C LEU A 369 -72.07 8.53 -70.08
N ARG A 370 -71.52 8.23 -71.26
CA ARG A 370 -70.09 7.92 -71.40
C ARG A 370 -69.19 9.10 -71.05
N THR A 371 -69.61 10.34 -71.32
CA THR A 371 -68.86 11.52 -70.88
C THR A 371 -69.05 11.83 -69.39
N LYS A 372 -70.23 11.57 -68.80
CA LYS A 372 -70.44 11.61 -67.33
C LYS A 372 -69.72 10.47 -66.60
N GLU A 373 -69.63 9.28 -67.19
CA GLU A 373 -68.86 8.12 -66.73
C GLU A 373 -67.38 8.45 -66.75
N LEU A 374 -66.84 8.96 -67.87
CA LEU A 374 -65.44 9.40 -67.95
C LEU A 374 -65.14 10.58 -67.01
N LEU A 375 -66.10 11.47 -66.75
CA LEU A 375 -65.96 12.53 -65.75
C LEU A 375 -65.98 11.96 -64.33
N ASN A 376 -66.86 11.02 -64.01
CA ASN A 376 -66.88 10.31 -62.74
C ASN A 376 -65.63 9.45 -62.54
N GLU A 377 -65.16 8.75 -63.57
CA GLU A 377 -63.95 7.94 -63.55
C GLU A 377 -62.72 8.84 -63.35
N LYS A 378 -62.67 10.01 -64.01
CA LYS A 378 -61.66 11.05 -63.72
C LYS A 378 -61.77 11.58 -62.29
N ASN A 379 -62.97 11.83 -61.77
CA ASN A 379 -63.17 12.34 -60.40
C ASN A 379 -62.75 11.29 -59.36
N VAL A 380 -63.14 10.03 -59.54
CA VAL A 380 -62.74 8.88 -58.71
C VAL A 380 -61.23 8.64 -58.78
N LEU A 381 -60.61 8.78 -59.96
CA LEU A 381 -59.16 8.71 -60.09
C LEU A 381 -58.47 9.91 -59.41
N SER A 382 -59.03 11.12 -59.49
CA SER A 382 -58.52 12.31 -58.80
C SER A 382 -58.63 12.19 -57.28
N GLU A 383 -59.73 11.64 -56.78
CA GLU A 383 -59.96 11.35 -55.36
C GLU A 383 -59.00 10.24 -54.88
N LYS A 384 -58.80 9.20 -55.69
CA LYS A 384 -57.82 8.14 -55.42
C LYS A 384 -56.38 8.66 -55.40
N VAL A 385 -56.01 9.60 -56.27
CA VAL A 385 -54.72 10.29 -56.24
C VAL A 385 -54.60 11.13 -54.97
N GLN A 386 -55.61 11.92 -54.59
CA GLN A 386 -55.60 12.67 -53.33
C GLN A 386 -55.46 11.76 -52.09
N VAL A 387 -56.11 10.60 -52.08
CA VAL A 387 -55.96 9.60 -51.00
C VAL A 387 -54.54 9.02 -50.98
N GLN A 388 -53.92 8.79 -52.15
CA GLN A 388 -52.53 8.34 -52.22
C GLN A 388 -51.53 9.43 -51.79
N ASP A 389 -51.75 10.69 -52.18
CA ASP A 389 -50.93 11.83 -51.75
C ASP A 389 -51.04 12.03 -50.23
N ALA A 390 -52.24 11.90 -49.65
CA ALA A 390 -52.46 11.93 -48.20
C ALA A 390 -51.74 10.77 -47.49
N GLN A 391 -51.79 9.55 -48.04
CA GLN A 391 -51.05 8.40 -47.52
C GLN A 391 -49.53 8.60 -47.59
N ILE A 392 -49.01 9.22 -48.64
CA ILE A 392 -47.59 9.56 -48.77
C ILE A 392 -47.19 10.61 -47.72
N ALA A 393 -48.01 11.64 -47.52
CA ALA A 393 -47.76 12.67 -46.51
C ALA A 393 -47.78 12.11 -45.07
N ASP A 394 -48.74 11.22 -44.74
CA ASP A 394 -48.77 10.53 -43.45
C ASP A 394 -47.54 9.63 -43.25
N MET A 395 -47.10 8.95 -44.32
CA MET A 395 -45.92 8.08 -44.27
C MET A 395 -44.61 8.88 -44.15
N GLN A 396 -44.52 10.07 -44.77
CA GLN A 396 -43.42 11.03 -44.58
C GLN A 396 -43.38 11.54 -43.15
N ARG A 397 -44.51 11.98 -42.59
CA ARG A 397 -44.61 12.43 -41.20
C ARG A 397 -44.19 11.33 -40.21
N LEU A 398 -44.59 10.09 -40.46
CA LEU A 398 -44.15 8.94 -39.68
C LEU A 398 -42.63 8.70 -39.80
N MET A 399 -42.05 8.93 -40.99
CA MET A 399 -40.60 8.78 -41.20
C MET A 399 -39.81 9.86 -40.44
N ASP A 400 -40.29 11.09 -40.44
CA ASP A 400 -39.70 12.21 -39.70
C ASP A 400 -39.77 11.97 -38.18
N GLU A 401 -40.93 11.52 -37.66
CA GLU A 401 -41.08 11.09 -36.24
C GLU A 401 -40.10 9.94 -35.87
N LYS A 402 -39.77 9.05 -36.82
CA LYS A 402 -38.77 7.98 -36.58
C LYS A 402 -37.34 8.49 -36.64
N LEU A 403 -37.03 9.44 -37.52
CA LEU A 403 -35.71 10.07 -37.56
C LEU A 403 -35.41 10.86 -36.29
N GLU A 404 -36.39 11.63 -35.78
CA GLU A 404 -36.25 12.36 -34.52
C GLU A 404 -36.06 11.40 -33.33
N LEU A 405 -36.79 10.28 -33.30
CA LEU A 405 -36.60 9.24 -32.27
C LEU A 405 -35.22 8.57 -32.37
N ILE A 406 -34.70 8.32 -33.57
CA ILE A 406 -33.35 7.77 -33.77
C ILE A 406 -32.31 8.75 -33.22
N GLN A 407 -32.42 10.04 -33.55
CA GLN A 407 -31.50 11.08 -33.07
C GLN A 407 -31.51 11.19 -31.53
N GLN A 408 -32.69 11.10 -30.90
CA GLN A 408 -32.80 11.07 -29.43
C GLN A 408 -32.20 9.81 -28.79
N LEU A 409 -32.19 8.67 -29.50
CA LEU A 409 -31.56 7.44 -29.04
C LEU A 409 -30.04 7.50 -29.19
N GLU A 410 -29.54 8.07 -30.29
CA GLU A 410 -28.11 8.30 -30.54
C GLU A 410 -27.52 9.25 -29.49
N GLU A 411 -28.16 10.39 -29.22
CA GLU A 411 -27.76 11.33 -28.16
C GLU A 411 -27.78 10.68 -26.77
N ARG A 412 -28.73 9.77 -26.51
CA ARG A 412 -28.75 8.97 -25.26
C ARG A 412 -27.56 8.03 -25.17
N ILE A 413 -27.22 7.34 -26.26
CA ILE A 413 -26.09 6.41 -26.31
C ILE A 413 -24.78 7.17 -26.11
N GLU A 414 -24.60 8.33 -26.75
CA GLU A 414 -23.40 9.16 -26.57
C GLU A 414 -23.25 9.64 -25.12
N ASN A 415 -24.33 10.10 -24.49
CA ASN A 415 -24.35 10.46 -23.07
C ASN A 415 -24.01 9.26 -22.15
N PHE A 416 -24.58 8.07 -22.40
CA PHE A 416 -24.23 6.87 -21.63
C PHE A 416 -22.76 6.47 -21.82
N THR A 417 -22.22 6.61 -23.03
CA THR A 417 -20.82 6.28 -23.35
C THR A 417 -19.86 7.24 -22.63
N SER A 418 -20.20 8.53 -22.60
CA SER A 418 -19.45 9.55 -21.84
C SER A 418 -19.40 9.21 -20.34
N ILE A 419 -20.56 8.93 -19.73
CA ILE A 419 -20.69 8.53 -18.32
C ILE A 419 -19.90 7.24 -18.01
N GLN A 420 -19.91 6.26 -18.92
CA GLN A 420 -19.14 5.03 -18.79
C GLN A 420 -17.62 5.29 -18.85
N SER A 421 -17.18 6.25 -19.68
CA SER A 421 -15.77 6.67 -19.74
C SER A 421 -15.29 7.32 -18.44
N ASP A 422 -16.15 8.06 -17.73
CA ASP A 422 -15.80 8.66 -16.45
C ASP A 422 -15.91 7.67 -15.28
N SER A 423 -16.87 6.74 -15.33
CA SER A 423 -16.96 5.63 -14.39
C SER A 423 -15.72 4.75 -14.41
N THR A 424 -15.20 4.43 -15.61
CA THR A 424 -13.95 3.64 -15.76
C THR A 424 -12.70 4.39 -15.29
N LYS A 425 -12.58 5.70 -15.56
CA LYS A 425 -11.52 6.54 -14.97
C LYS A 425 -11.59 6.57 -13.44
N LEU A 426 -12.79 6.64 -12.87
CA LEU A 426 -13.01 6.63 -11.42
C LEU A 426 -12.61 5.27 -10.82
N LEU A 427 -13.05 4.16 -11.42
CA LEU A 427 -12.69 2.80 -11.01
C LEU A 427 -11.18 2.58 -11.02
N ALA A 428 -10.48 2.93 -12.11
CA ALA A 428 -9.02 2.83 -12.20
C ALA A 428 -8.30 3.67 -11.12
N LYS A 429 -8.88 4.82 -10.73
CA LYS A 429 -8.34 5.67 -9.67
C LYS A 429 -8.62 5.12 -8.27
N VAL A 430 -9.77 4.48 -8.06
CA VAL A 430 -10.10 3.76 -6.81
C VAL A 430 -9.23 2.53 -6.65
N GLU A 431 -9.01 1.76 -7.71
CA GLU A 431 -8.13 0.58 -7.73
C GLU A 431 -6.67 0.97 -7.46
N SER A 432 -6.16 2.01 -8.14
CA SER A 432 -4.82 2.57 -7.88
C SER A 432 -4.67 3.06 -6.43
N ASN A 433 -5.68 3.74 -5.87
CA ASN A 433 -5.68 4.15 -4.47
C ASN A 433 -5.76 2.97 -3.49
N SER A 434 -6.51 1.92 -3.84
CA SER A 434 -6.59 0.68 -3.05
C SER A 434 -5.24 -0.01 -3.00
N VAL A 435 -4.54 -0.17 -4.13
CA VAL A 435 -3.17 -0.72 -4.17
C VAL A 435 -2.18 0.14 -3.38
N ALA A 436 -2.27 1.47 -3.48
CA ALA A 436 -1.44 2.37 -2.70
C ALA A 436 -1.70 2.25 -1.18
N ALA A 437 -2.97 2.16 -0.76
CA ALA A 437 -3.36 1.94 0.62
C ALA A 437 -2.89 0.56 1.14
N SER A 438 -3.06 -0.51 0.37
CA SER A 438 -2.57 -1.85 0.72
C SER A 438 -1.05 -1.88 0.90
N ARG A 439 -0.30 -1.20 0.04
CA ARG A 439 1.16 -1.06 0.19
C ARG A 439 1.55 -0.28 1.45
N ALA A 440 0.82 0.80 1.78
CA ALA A 440 1.05 1.56 3.00
C ALA A 440 0.71 0.76 4.27
N VAL A 441 -0.36 -0.04 4.25
CA VAL A 441 -0.71 -0.96 5.35
C VAL A 441 0.37 -2.04 5.52
N ALA A 442 0.83 -2.68 4.45
CA ALA A 442 1.91 -3.67 4.52
C ALA A 442 3.22 -3.07 5.06
N GLN A 443 3.56 -1.82 4.69
CA GLN A 443 4.70 -1.10 5.26
C GLN A 443 4.51 -0.80 6.76
N ASN A 444 3.30 -0.44 7.19
CA ASN A 444 3.01 -0.23 8.61
C ASN A 444 3.04 -1.54 9.42
N GLU A 445 2.61 -2.66 8.85
CA GLU A 445 2.71 -3.99 9.46
C GLU A 445 4.18 -4.42 9.63
N GLU A 446 5.01 -4.22 8.61
CA GLU A 446 6.45 -4.52 8.68
C GLU A 446 7.17 -3.60 9.68
N LEU A 447 6.88 -2.29 9.68
CA LEU A 447 7.41 -1.36 10.68
C LEU A 447 6.98 -1.73 12.11
N LYS A 448 5.74 -2.21 12.29
CA LYS A 448 5.25 -2.70 13.57
C LYS A 448 5.97 -3.98 14.00
N LYS A 449 6.18 -4.92 13.08
CA LYS A 449 6.97 -6.13 13.35
C LYS A 449 8.41 -5.81 13.74
N GLN A 450 9.07 -4.86 13.05
CA GLN A 450 10.40 -4.38 13.40
C GLN A 450 10.43 -3.72 14.79
N LEU A 451 9.38 -2.97 15.14
CA LEU A 451 9.23 -2.40 16.48
C LEU A 451 9.05 -3.48 17.56
N ASP A 452 8.21 -4.49 17.31
CA ASP A 452 7.97 -5.63 18.20
C ASP A 452 9.26 -6.47 18.39
N GLU A 453 10.05 -6.67 17.32
CA GLU A 453 11.38 -7.31 17.39
C GLU A 453 12.38 -6.49 18.21
N VAL A 454 12.44 -5.16 18.01
CA VAL A 454 13.31 -4.27 18.81
C VAL A 454 12.89 -4.26 20.27
N GLN A 455 11.58 -4.22 20.56
CA GLN A 455 11.06 -4.29 21.92
C GLN A 455 11.40 -5.65 22.58
N THR A 456 11.28 -6.75 21.84
CA THR A 456 11.66 -8.09 22.33
C THR A 456 13.15 -8.18 22.64
N LYS A 457 14.01 -7.70 21.72
CA LYS A 457 15.47 -7.62 21.92
C LYS A 457 15.84 -6.71 23.09
N LEU A 458 15.12 -5.61 23.29
CA LEU A 458 15.34 -4.71 24.43
C LEU A 458 14.98 -5.39 25.76
N ILE A 459 13.87 -6.12 25.82
CA ILE A 459 13.48 -6.90 27.01
C ILE A 459 14.52 -7.99 27.29
N GLN A 460 14.97 -8.72 26.27
CA GLN A 460 16.01 -9.73 26.40
C GLN A 460 17.32 -9.13 26.94
N VAL A 461 17.86 -8.09 26.30
CA VAL A 461 19.09 -7.41 26.76
C VAL A 461 18.93 -6.82 28.17
N THR A 462 17.71 -6.40 28.55
CA THR A 462 17.43 -5.93 29.92
C THR A 462 17.47 -7.07 30.92
N ASN A 463 16.89 -8.22 30.59
CA ASN A 463 16.92 -9.42 31.43
C ASN A 463 18.34 -9.97 31.54
N ASP A 464 19.05 -10.15 30.42
CA ASP A 464 20.44 -10.60 30.38
C ASP A 464 21.34 -9.67 31.20
N LYS A 465 21.13 -8.36 31.13
CA LYS A 465 21.84 -7.37 31.97
C LYS A 465 21.52 -7.54 33.45
N VAL A 466 20.27 -7.83 33.83
CA VAL A 466 19.90 -8.08 35.22
C VAL A 466 20.54 -9.37 35.72
N GLU A 467 20.53 -10.45 34.92
CA GLU A 467 21.19 -11.71 35.25
C GLU A 467 22.71 -11.54 35.41
N LEU A 468 23.38 -10.91 34.44
CA LEU A 468 24.82 -10.60 34.53
C LEU A 468 25.15 -9.71 35.75
N THR A 469 24.28 -8.77 36.10
CA THR A 469 24.44 -7.94 37.30
C THR A 469 24.32 -8.79 38.58
N ASN A 470 23.34 -9.70 38.64
CA ASN A 470 23.16 -10.61 39.76
C ASN A 470 24.33 -11.59 39.91
N LEU A 471 24.85 -12.14 38.81
CA LEU A 471 26.06 -12.98 38.83
C LEU A 471 27.28 -12.18 39.30
N LEU A 472 27.47 -10.95 38.80
CA LEU A 472 28.57 -10.08 39.22
C LEU A 472 28.50 -9.74 40.71
N ASP A 473 27.32 -9.44 41.25
CA ASP A 473 27.17 -9.16 42.68
C ASP A 473 27.32 -10.41 43.55
N ALA A 474 26.93 -11.60 43.06
CA ALA A 474 27.21 -12.88 43.72
C ALA A 474 28.72 -13.19 43.74
N GLU A 475 29.42 -13.01 42.63
CA GLU A 475 30.88 -13.17 42.55
C GLU A 475 31.61 -12.16 43.44
N ARG A 476 31.15 -10.90 43.47
CA ARG A 476 31.67 -9.87 44.39
C ARG A 476 31.42 -10.22 45.85
N TYR A 477 30.29 -10.85 46.19
CA TYR A 477 30.04 -11.33 47.55
C TYR A 477 31.00 -12.46 47.91
N GLY A 478 31.14 -13.48 47.05
CA GLY A 478 32.10 -14.57 47.24
C GLY A 478 33.54 -14.08 47.37
N ASN A 479 33.96 -13.12 46.54
CA ASN A 479 35.28 -12.49 46.64
C ASN A 479 35.49 -11.73 47.96
N ARG A 480 34.46 -11.07 48.53
CA ARG A 480 34.54 -10.46 49.88
C ARG A 480 34.68 -11.52 50.97
N GLU A 481 33.93 -12.62 50.87
CA GLU A 481 34.02 -13.74 51.83
C GLU A 481 35.40 -14.41 51.77
N ILE A 482 35.94 -14.65 50.57
CA ILE A 482 37.29 -15.20 50.38
C ILE A 482 38.36 -14.24 50.94
N ARG A 483 38.25 -12.92 50.69
CA ARG A 483 39.17 -11.93 51.28
C ARG A 483 39.11 -11.92 52.81
N ALA A 484 37.92 -11.90 53.40
CA ALA A 484 37.76 -11.97 54.86
C ALA A 484 38.34 -13.27 55.43
N ASN A 485 38.12 -14.41 54.77
CA ASN A 485 38.72 -15.68 55.17
C ASN A 485 40.25 -15.66 55.06
N TYR A 486 40.80 -15.07 53.99
CA TYR A 486 42.24 -14.88 53.81
C TYR A 486 42.83 -14.00 54.92
N GLU A 487 42.23 -12.84 55.20
CA GLU A 487 42.62 -11.96 56.32
C GLU A 487 42.59 -12.72 57.67
N THR A 488 41.58 -13.56 57.93
CA THR A 488 41.57 -14.36 59.17
C THR A 488 42.66 -15.42 59.22
N MET A 489 43.03 -16.01 58.08
CA MET A 489 44.10 -17.00 57.98
C MET A 489 45.48 -16.35 58.11
N GLU A 490 45.68 -15.18 57.50
CA GLU A 490 46.87 -14.36 57.63
C GLU A 490 47.08 -13.93 59.10
N ASN A 491 46.03 -13.45 59.76
CA ASN A 491 46.07 -13.12 61.20
C ASN A 491 46.38 -14.34 62.09
N GLN A 492 45.99 -15.55 61.68
CA GLN A 492 46.39 -16.78 62.39
C GLN A 492 47.86 -17.12 62.14
N LEU A 493 48.37 -16.95 60.92
CA LEU A 493 49.76 -17.17 60.56
C LEU A 493 50.70 -16.18 61.25
N THR A 494 50.36 -14.89 61.32
CA THR A 494 51.12 -13.88 62.08
C THR A 494 51.13 -14.26 63.57
N THR A 495 49.97 -14.57 64.15
CA THR A 495 49.86 -15.04 65.55
C THR A 495 50.70 -16.29 65.84
N ILE A 496 50.81 -17.23 64.88
CA ILE A 496 51.66 -18.43 65.02
C ILE A 496 53.15 -18.04 64.89
N THR A 497 53.48 -17.14 63.99
CA THR A 497 54.85 -16.65 63.75
C THR A 497 55.38 -15.89 64.96
N GLU A 498 54.57 -15.01 65.57
CA GLU A 498 54.89 -14.33 66.85
C GLU A 498 55.12 -15.34 67.99
N LYS A 499 54.27 -16.37 68.10
CA LYS A 499 54.44 -17.44 69.11
C LYS A 499 55.68 -18.30 68.86
N LEU A 500 56.09 -18.45 67.61
CA LEU A 500 57.31 -19.16 67.22
C LEU A 500 58.53 -18.29 67.55
N HIS A 501 58.53 -17.00 67.19
CA HIS A 501 59.56 -16.04 67.57
C HIS A 501 59.77 -15.98 69.09
N PHE A 502 58.69 -15.90 69.88
CA PHE A 502 58.77 -15.95 71.34
C PHE A 502 59.38 -17.26 71.87
N LYS A 503 59.06 -18.41 71.24
CA LYS A 503 59.67 -19.69 71.60
C LYS A 503 61.15 -19.76 71.20
N ASP A 504 61.52 -19.17 70.08
CA ASP A 504 62.92 -19.13 69.62
C ASP A 504 63.75 -18.20 70.51
N GLU A 505 63.21 -17.05 70.93
CA GLU A 505 63.82 -16.20 71.96
C GLU A 505 63.99 -16.92 73.30
N GLU A 506 62.96 -17.65 73.76
CA GLU A 506 63.01 -18.48 74.98
C GLU A 506 64.07 -19.60 74.84
N MET A 507 64.12 -20.28 73.69
CA MET A 507 65.12 -21.30 73.36
C MET A 507 66.53 -20.71 73.31
N ILE A 508 66.74 -19.52 72.75
CA ILE A 508 68.02 -18.82 72.75
C ILE A 508 68.42 -18.47 74.18
N ARG A 509 67.49 -17.98 75.03
CA ARG A 509 67.76 -17.67 76.44
C ARG A 509 68.16 -18.93 77.22
N LEU A 510 67.39 -20.02 77.09
CA LEU A 510 67.67 -21.30 77.75
C LEU A 510 68.96 -21.96 77.22
N THR A 511 69.28 -21.79 75.94
CA THR A 511 70.55 -22.26 75.36
C THR A 511 71.72 -21.47 75.95
N LYS A 512 71.60 -20.14 76.07
CA LYS A 512 72.60 -19.30 76.70
C LYS A 512 72.81 -19.67 78.18
N GLU A 513 71.73 -19.83 78.94
CA GLU A 513 71.79 -20.29 80.34
C GLU A 513 72.45 -21.67 80.46
N ASN A 514 72.13 -22.63 79.58
CA ASN A 514 72.80 -23.92 79.53
C ASN A 514 74.30 -23.81 79.16
N THR A 515 74.70 -22.90 78.27
CA THR A 515 76.13 -22.67 77.97
C THR A 515 76.86 -22.08 79.17
N GLU A 516 76.28 -21.10 79.86
CA GLU A 516 76.85 -20.52 81.08
C GLU A 516 76.96 -21.57 82.20
N LEU A 517 75.93 -22.41 82.38
CA LEU A 517 75.97 -23.55 83.31
C LEU A 517 77.03 -24.57 82.91
N SER A 518 77.15 -24.94 81.63
CA SER A 518 78.19 -25.86 81.14
C SER A 518 79.59 -25.31 81.40
N GLU A 519 79.82 -24.02 81.18
CA GLU A 519 81.08 -23.36 81.54
C GLU A 519 81.37 -23.41 83.05
N THR A 520 80.37 -23.19 83.92
CA THR A 520 80.58 -23.31 85.37
C THR A 520 80.90 -24.74 85.79
N ILE A 521 80.26 -25.73 85.17
CA ILE A 521 80.54 -27.16 85.36
C ILE A 521 81.97 -27.48 84.92
N ASP A 522 82.43 -26.96 83.77
CA ASP A 522 83.78 -27.21 83.28
C ASP A 522 84.86 -26.47 84.10
N LYS A 523 84.55 -25.26 84.63
CA LYS A 523 85.38 -24.58 85.65
C LYS A 523 85.48 -25.41 86.93
N LEU A 524 84.37 -26.01 87.41
CA LEU A 524 84.38 -26.92 88.56
C LEU A 524 85.16 -28.22 88.30
N LYS A 525 85.02 -28.83 87.12
CA LYS A 525 85.84 -29.98 86.70
C LYS A 525 87.32 -29.61 86.60
N GLY A 526 87.65 -28.39 86.15
CA GLY A 526 89.00 -27.83 86.14
C GLY A 526 89.61 -27.81 87.54
N ILE A 527 88.91 -27.20 88.50
CA ILE A 527 89.33 -27.18 89.92
C ILE A 527 89.43 -28.60 90.52
N SER A 528 88.60 -29.55 90.07
CA SER A 528 88.72 -30.96 90.46
C SER A 528 89.95 -31.65 89.84
N ARG A 529 90.32 -31.34 88.59
CA ARG A 529 91.55 -31.85 87.95
C ARG A 529 92.80 -31.27 88.61
N GLU A 530 92.80 -29.97 88.88
CA GLU A 530 93.90 -29.26 89.56
C GLU A 530 94.18 -29.80 90.98
N ARG A 531 93.16 -30.43 91.62
CA ARG A 531 93.31 -31.17 92.89
C ARG A 531 93.77 -32.63 92.74
N VAL A 532 93.75 -33.19 91.53
CA VAL A 532 94.20 -34.56 91.22
C VAL A 532 95.61 -34.56 90.63
N ASP A 533 95.95 -33.54 89.85
CA ASP A 533 97.25 -33.41 89.17
C ASP A 533 98.41 -33.01 90.11
N HIS A 534 98.14 -32.70 91.39
CA HIS A 534 99.18 -32.32 92.36
C HIS A 534 99.90 -33.52 93.03
N ASP A 535 99.36 -34.75 92.97
CA ASP A 535 99.82 -35.85 93.83
C ASP A 535 100.79 -36.87 93.18
N HIS A 536 100.84 -37.03 91.85
CA HIS A 536 101.71 -38.03 91.17
C HIS A 536 102.42 -37.45 89.93
N HIS A 537 103.29 -36.45 90.11
CA HIS A 537 104.75 -36.59 90.32
C HIS A 537 105.55 -37.41 89.27
N ASN A 538 106.20 -36.63 88.40
CA ASN A 538 107.62 -36.70 88.03
C ASN A 538 108.14 -37.82 87.08
N THR A 539 108.98 -37.37 86.14
CA THR A 539 109.96 -38.12 85.33
C THR A 539 109.48 -39.13 84.26
N HIS A 540 109.27 -38.61 83.05
CA HIS A 540 110.12 -39.07 81.93
C HIS A 540 110.64 -37.89 81.08
N ASN A 541 111.97 -37.78 80.96
CA ASN A 541 112.67 -36.91 79.98
C ASN A 541 112.45 -37.43 78.55
N GLY A 542 112.67 -36.72 77.44
CA GLY A 542 113.18 -35.37 77.10
C GLY A 542 113.38 -35.34 75.56
N LYS A 543 113.67 -34.26 74.82
CA LYS A 543 114.28 -32.95 75.10
C LYS A 543 114.02 -31.96 73.92
N HIS A 544 113.83 -30.66 74.23
CA HIS A 544 114.23 -29.41 73.51
C HIS A 544 114.00 -29.25 71.97
N GLU A 545 113.94 -28.09 71.29
CA GLU A 545 113.74 -26.62 71.50
C GLU A 545 113.71 -26.01 70.06
N HIS A 546 113.28 -24.79 69.72
CA HIS A 546 112.60 -23.65 70.37
C HIS A 546 111.86 -22.87 69.24
N GLY A 547 110.90 -21.98 69.54
CA GLY A 547 110.27 -21.13 68.51
C GLY A 547 109.10 -20.30 69.03
N ASP A 548 109.42 -19.15 69.61
CA ASP A 548 108.48 -18.25 70.31
C ASP A 548 108.16 -16.99 69.48
N SER A 549 107.15 -16.25 69.93
CA SER A 549 106.98 -14.79 69.80
C SER A 549 106.35 -14.19 68.52
N CYS A 550 105.14 -13.63 68.73
CA CYS A 550 104.58 -12.35 68.25
C CYS A 550 104.58 -12.00 66.71
N ASP A 551 103.71 -11.14 66.16
CA ASP A 551 102.74 -10.20 66.73
C ASP A 551 101.71 -9.74 65.66
N HIS A 552 100.71 -8.94 66.08
CA HIS A 552 100.03 -7.85 65.34
C HIS A 552 99.14 -8.11 64.10
N SER A 553 97.86 -7.71 64.26
CA SER A 553 97.20 -6.54 63.62
C SER A 553 97.14 -6.31 62.09
N HIS A 554 95.99 -5.72 61.71
CA HIS A 554 95.65 -4.89 60.54
C HIS A 554 95.15 -5.52 59.22
N ASP A 555 93.89 -5.19 58.92
CA ASP A 555 93.44 -4.42 57.76
C ASP A 555 94.23 -4.54 56.44
N HIS A 556 93.57 -5.00 55.37
CA HIS A 556 93.03 -4.12 54.31
C HIS A 556 92.38 -4.93 53.16
N ILE A 557 91.12 -4.57 52.85
CA ILE A 557 90.60 -4.03 51.57
C ILE A 557 90.89 -4.78 50.23
N ASP A 558 89.86 -4.74 49.37
CA ASP A 558 89.73 -5.21 47.97
C ASP A 558 89.59 -6.73 47.74
N GLY A 559 88.66 -7.19 46.89
CA GLY A 559 87.62 -6.45 46.17
C GLY A 559 87.28 -7.05 44.79
N GLY A 560 86.08 -7.62 44.65
CA GLY A 560 85.50 -8.04 43.37
C GLY A 560 86.06 -9.35 42.77
N HIS A 561 85.27 -10.19 42.11
CA HIS A 561 83.84 -10.07 41.78
C HIS A 561 83.17 -11.45 41.78
N ASP A 562 81.93 -11.49 42.25
CA ASP A 562 81.19 -12.72 42.53
C ASP A 562 80.89 -13.59 41.30
N GLY A 563 81.13 -14.89 41.48
CA GLY A 563 80.58 -15.96 40.65
C GLY A 563 79.77 -16.90 41.53
N HIS A 564 78.60 -16.45 42.00
CA HIS A 564 77.67 -17.26 42.77
C HIS A 564 76.25 -17.18 42.20
N ASP A 565 75.87 -18.26 41.50
CA ASP A 565 74.46 -18.59 41.26
C ASP A 565 73.76 -18.77 42.61
N HIS A 566 72.79 -17.91 42.89
CA HIS A 566 71.85 -18.08 44.00
C HIS A 566 70.43 -17.87 43.51
N ASP A 567 69.73 -18.99 43.33
CA ASP A 567 68.27 -19.04 43.31
C ASP A 567 67.72 -18.43 44.60
N HIS A 568 67.20 -17.20 44.50
CA HIS A 568 66.39 -16.60 45.55
C HIS A 568 65.06 -16.10 44.99
N HIS A 569 64.08 -16.99 45.02
CA HIS A 569 62.67 -16.62 45.00
C HIS A 569 62.35 -15.70 46.19
N HIS A 570 62.21 -14.41 45.92
CA HIS A 570 61.49 -13.49 46.82
C HIS A 570 60.30 -12.91 46.06
N GLY A 571 59.13 -13.52 46.28
CA GLY A 571 57.87 -12.83 46.06
C GLY A 571 57.76 -11.70 47.07
N HIS A 572 57.69 -10.46 46.58
CA HIS A 572 57.33 -9.30 47.37
C HIS A 572 55.99 -8.78 46.86
N ASP A 573 54.92 -9.24 47.51
CA ASP A 573 53.63 -8.59 47.42
C ASP A 573 53.72 -7.20 48.07
N HIS A 574 53.53 -6.16 47.26
CA HIS A 574 53.30 -4.81 47.76
C HIS A 574 52.02 -4.25 47.14
N HIS A 575 50.91 -4.51 47.82
CA HIS A 575 49.67 -3.78 47.65
C HIS A 575 49.87 -2.30 48.01
N HIS A 576 49.58 -1.41 47.06
CA HIS A 576 49.20 -0.04 47.35
C HIS A 576 48.02 0.36 46.49
N ASP A 577 46.82 0.30 47.09
CA ASP A 577 45.64 0.97 46.55
C ASP A 577 45.87 2.49 46.57
N HIS A 578 45.75 3.13 45.42
CA HIS A 578 45.63 4.59 45.32
C HIS A 578 44.54 4.96 44.31
N ASP A 579 43.31 5.02 44.82
CA ASP A 579 42.21 5.75 44.17
C ASP A 579 42.60 7.23 43.98
N HIS A 580 42.85 7.65 42.74
CA HIS A 580 42.85 9.06 42.38
C HIS A 580 42.17 9.30 41.03
N HIS A 581 40.91 9.74 41.10
CA HIS A 581 40.25 10.46 40.01
C HIS A 581 41.08 11.68 39.59
N HIS A 582 41.41 11.80 38.30
CA HIS A 582 41.66 13.09 37.68
C HIS A 582 41.21 13.10 36.21
N ASP A 583 40.11 13.81 35.94
CA ASP A 583 39.78 14.30 34.60
C ASP A 583 40.86 15.29 34.15
N HIS A 584 41.50 15.05 33.00
CA HIS A 584 42.22 16.10 32.29
C HIS A 584 41.97 16.02 30.78
N HIS A 585 41.05 16.86 30.31
CA HIS A 585 41.03 17.33 28.93
C HIS A 585 42.38 17.94 28.56
N HIS A 586 42.91 17.58 27.39
CA HIS A 586 43.74 18.49 26.60
C HIS A 586 43.49 18.29 25.11
N ASP A 587 42.71 19.21 24.53
CA ASP A 587 42.72 19.47 23.10
C ASP A 587 44.11 19.99 22.70
N HIS A 588 44.68 19.43 21.64
CA HIS A 588 45.76 20.07 20.89
C HIS A 588 45.49 19.98 19.39
N ASP A 589 44.90 21.06 18.88
CA ASP A 589 44.86 21.42 17.46
C ASP A 589 46.21 22.05 17.03
N HIS A 590 46.37 22.28 15.73
CA HIS A 590 47.54 22.73 14.97
C HIS A 590 48.51 21.61 14.54
N GLY A 591 48.88 21.45 13.27
CA GLY A 591 48.45 22.17 12.05
C GLY A 591 49.62 22.42 11.08
N SER A 592 49.41 22.16 9.78
CA SER A 592 50.38 22.35 8.68
C SER A 592 51.65 21.44 8.74
N ASP A 593 52.24 20.99 7.63
CA ASP A 593 51.93 21.21 6.21
C ASP A 593 52.64 20.17 5.29
N HIS A 594 52.34 20.21 3.99
CA HIS A 594 53.11 19.65 2.84
C HIS A 594 53.16 18.11 2.65
N HIS A 595 53.24 17.53 1.44
CA HIS A 595 52.78 17.91 0.08
C HIS A 595 52.97 16.71 -0.89
N HIS A 596 52.32 16.79 -2.06
CA HIS A 596 52.61 16.08 -3.33
C HIS A 596 52.14 14.63 -3.56
N ASP A 597 50.96 14.53 -4.19
CA ASP A 597 50.79 14.21 -5.63
C ASP A 597 51.66 13.12 -6.29
N HIS A 598 50.98 12.08 -6.80
CA HIS A 598 51.00 11.54 -8.19
C HIS A 598 50.39 10.13 -8.14
N ASP A 599 49.12 9.86 -8.48
CA ASP A 599 48.33 10.12 -9.71
C ASP A 599 48.53 9.05 -10.82
N HIS A 600 47.39 8.58 -11.36
CA HIS A 600 47.20 7.71 -12.53
C HIS A 600 47.70 6.23 -12.46
N SER A 601 47.15 5.24 -13.18
CA SER A 601 45.81 5.03 -13.79
C SER A 601 45.73 3.63 -14.46
N HIS A 602 44.52 3.20 -14.86
CA HIS A 602 44.16 2.02 -15.67
C HIS A 602 44.27 0.64 -14.97
N ASN A 603 43.29 -0.28 -15.02
CA ASN A 603 42.18 -0.63 -15.95
C ASN A 603 42.57 -1.62 -17.07
N HIS A 604 41.69 -2.62 -17.25
CA HIS A 604 41.79 -3.83 -18.09
C HIS A 604 42.89 -4.82 -17.64
N GLY A 605 42.70 -6.14 -17.68
CA GLY A 605 41.59 -6.90 -18.27
C GLY A 605 42.06 -7.72 -19.48
N ALA A 606 42.81 -8.78 -19.22
CA ALA A 606 43.13 -9.86 -20.14
C ALA A 606 43.60 -11.08 -19.34
N GLU A 607 43.38 -12.29 -19.86
CA GLU A 607 43.89 -13.54 -19.32
C GLU A 607 45.41 -13.63 -19.55
N ASP A 608 46.17 -14.17 -18.59
CA ASP A 608 47.41 -14.87 -18.88
C ASP A 608 47.82 -15.83 -17.74
N ASP A 609 48.38 -16.98 -18.14
CA ASP A 609 48.62 -18.17 -17.31
C ASP A 609 50.09 -18.24 -16.84
N HIS A 610 50.36 -17.92 -15.56
CA HIS A 610 51.71 -17.97 -15.00
C HIS A 610 51.83 -18.72 -13.65
N ASN A 611 51.95 -20.04 -13.80
CA ASN A 611 52.63 -20.97 -12.91
C ASN A 611 54.00 -20.44 -12.40
N HIS A 612 54.19 -20.39 -11.08
CA HIS A 612 55.52 -20.29 -10.46
C HIS A 612 55.80 -21.47 -9.52
N SER A 613 56.33 -22.54 -10.11
CA SER A 613 56.99 -23.64 -9.41
C SER A 613 58.26 -23.15 -8.70
N HIS A 614 58.38 -23.39 -7.40
CA HIS A 614 59.66 -23.30 -6.68
C HIS A 614 60.32 -24.68 -6.62
N GLU A 615 61.44 -24.83 -7.34
CA GLU A 615 62.24 -26.05 -7.33
C GLU A 615 62.92 -26.26 -5.96
N HIS A 616 62.76 -27.47 -5.40
CA HIS A 616 63.74 -28.02 -4.46
C HIS A 616 64.33 -29.30 -5.08
N HIS A 617 65.63 -29.28 -5.33
CA HIS A 617 66.34 -30.38 -5.98
C HIS A 617 66.35 -31.67 -5.15
N ASN A 618 66.05 -32.78 -5.82
CA ASN A 618 66.41 -34.12 -5.34
C ASN A 618 67.93 -34.26 -5.24
N HIS A 619 68.40 -34.94 -4.19
CA HIS A 619 69.61 -35.75 -4.30
C HIS A 619 69.45 -37.06 -3.53
N ASP A 620 69.08 -38.12 -4.26
CA ASP A 620 69.21 -39.50 -3.81
C ASP A 620 70.71 -39.86 -3.70
N SER A 621 71.11 -40.53 -2.62
CA SER A 621 72.40 -41.22 -2.55
C SER A 621 72.39 -42.23 -1.40
N CYS A 622 71.99 -43.46 -1.73
CA CYS A 622 72.24 -44.60 -0.87
C CYS A 622 73.73 -44.97 -0.89
N GLN A 623 74.44 -44.83 0.24
CA GLN A 623 75.71 -45.56 0.41
C GLN A 623 75.97 -45.97 1.85
N ALA A 624 76.22 -47.27 2.04
CA ALA A 624 76.51 -47.88 3.33
C ALA A 624 77.96 -47.61 3.74
N THR A 625 78.17 -47.16 4.98
CA THR A 625 79.46 -47.31 5.67
C THR A 625 79.23 -47.95 7.04
N LYS A 626 80.09 -48.93 7.35
CA LYS A 626 80.03 -49.77 8.54
C LYS A 626 81.25 -49.41 9.38
N LEU A 627 81.06 -48.73 10.50
CA LEU A 627 82.13 -48.43 11.46
C LEU A 627 81.65 -48.67 12.90
N ASP A 628 82.54 -49.28 13.69
CA ASP A 628 82.29 -49.74 15.05
C ASP A 628 82.52 -48.66 16.12
N ARG A 629 81.78 -48.80 17.23
CA ARG A 629 82.19 -48.51 18.63
C ARG A 629 82.19 -47.02 19.08
N PRO A 630 82.07 -46.72 20.40
CA PRO A 630 81.64 -47.54 21.55
C PRO A 630 80.24 -47.17 22.07
N ALA A 631 79.74 -47.93 23.05
CA ALA A 631 78.66 -47.47 23.91
C ALA A 631 79.17 -46.39 24.87
N ASP A 632 78.42 -45.31 25.04
CA ASP A 632 78.51 -44.47 26.23
C ASP A 632 77.11 -44.05 26.69
N GLN A 633 76.89 -44.06 28.00
CA GLN A 633 75.58 -43.91 28.62
C GLN A 633 75.34 -42.45 28.99
N GLN A 634 74.64 -41.70 28.14
CA GLN A 634 74.09 -40.40 28.51
C GLN A 634 72.58 -40.39 28.30
N SER A 635 71.86 -40.42 29.42
CA SER A 635 70.41 -40.29 29.49
C SER A 635 69.98 -38.91 28.98
N SER A 636 69.36 -38.85 27.80
CA SER A 636 68.50 -37.71 27.46
C SER A 636 67.39 -37.62 28.53
N PRO A 637 67.09 -36.43 29.07
CA PRO A 637 65.98 -36.28 29.99
C PRO A 637 64.69 -36.57 29.22
N ALA A 638 64.03 -37.67 29.56
CA ALA A 638 62.71 -37.98 29.03
C ALA A 638 61.74 -36.92 29.55
N ILE A 639 61.45 -35.90 28.73
CA ILE A 639 60.33 -34.98 28.96
C ILE A 639 59.10 -35.87 29.18
N PRO A 640 58.36 -35.71 30.29
CA PRO A 640 57.26 -36.61 30.62
C PRO A 640 56.29 -36.67 29.44
N GLN A 641 56.10 -37.86 28.87
CA GLN A 641 55.29 -38.04 27.66
C GLN A 641 53.86 -37.51 27.86
N SER A 642 53.38 -37.54 29.11
CA SER A 642 52.15 -36.90 29.59
C SER A 642 52.13 -35.37 29.44
N GLU A 643 53.21 -34.66 29.77
CA GLU A 643 53.26 -33.19 29.71
C GLU A 643 53.32 -32.70 28.26
N ALA A 644 54.09 -33.40 27.41
CA ALA A 644 54.10 -33.16 25.97
C ALA A 644 52.72 -33.41 25.34
N MET A 645 52.03 -34.49 25.77
CA MET A 645 50.67 -34.80 25.32
C MET A 645 49.65 -33.76 25.81
N GLN A 646 49.74 -33.28 27.06
CA GLN A 646 48.87 -32.21 27.58
C GLN A 646 49.10 -30.88 26.85
N LYS A 647 50.35 -30.51 26.54
CA LYS A 647 50.65 -29.31 25.74
C LYS A 647 50.13 -29.43 24.30
N LEU A 648 50.15 -30.63 23.72
CA LEU A 648 49.55 -30.92 22.42
C LEU A 648 48.02 -30.86 22.47
N GLU A 649 47.40 -31.45 23.49
CA GLU A 649 45.95 -31.42 23.73
C GLU A 649 45.45 -29.98 23.95
N ALA A 650 46.17 -29.18 24.74
CA ALA A 650 45.86 -27.76 24.94
C ALA A 650 45.95 -26.95 23.62
N ARG A 651 46.98 -27.21 22.79
CA ARG A 651 47.08 -26.60 21.45
C ARG A 651 45.96 -27.06 20.52
N PHE A 652 45.57 -28.34 20.54
CA PHE A 652 44.45 -28.84 19.75
C PHE A 652 43.10 -28.23 20.19
N LYS A 653 42.86 -28.08 21.50
CA LYS A 653 41.67 -27.40 22.02
C LYS A 653 41.65 -25.91 21.69
N SER A 654 42.79 -25.21 21.79
CA SER A 654 42.91 -23.83 21.33
C SER A 654 42.58 -23.74 19.85
N LEU A 655 43.24 -24.54 19.01
CA LEU A 655 43.03 -24.51 17.56
C LEU A 655 41.60 -24.89 17.16
N MET A 656 40.93 -25.81 17.87
CA MET A 656 39.52 -26.09 17.63
C MET A 656 38.61 -24.93 18.03
N ASN A 657 38.88 -24.26 19.16
CA ASN A 657 38.14 -23.06 19.54
C ASN A 657 38.39 -21.92 18.53
N ASP A 658 39.62 -21.75 18.06
CA ASP A 658 39.99 -20.76 17.05
C ASP A 658 39.30 -21.05 15.71
N VAL A 659 39.25 -22.32 15.28
CA VAL A 659 38.49 -22.75 14.09
C VAL A 659 36.98 -22.57 14.25
N ALA A 660 36.42 -22.82 15.44
CA ALA A 660 35.01 -22.56 15.72
C ALA A 660 34.71 -21.05 15.65
N ASN A 661 35.48 -20.22 16.36
CA ASN A 661 35.36 -18.76 16.34
C ASN A 661 35.50 -18.19 14.92
N LEU A 662 36.45 -18.69 14.12
CA LEU A 662 36.62 -18.29 12.72
C LEU A 662 35.48 -18.79 11.82
N THR A 663 34.83 -19.90 12.15
CA THR A 663 33.66 -20.41 11.43
C THR A 663 32.42 -19.55 11.74
N ASP A 664 32.22 -19.18 12.99
CA ASP A 664 31.12 -18.30 13.42
C ASP A 664 31.30 -16.89 12.85
N GLU A 665 32.50 -16.33 12.87
CA GLU A 665 32.79 -15.03 12.26
C GLU A 665 32.68 -15.09 10.73
N LYS A 666 33.05 -16.21 10.09
CA LYS A 666 32.78 -16.42 8.66
C LYS A 666 31.27 -16.40 8.38
N GLN A 667 30.44 -17.13 9.14
CA GLN A 667 28.98 -17.13 8.97
C GLN A 667 28.39 -15.74 9.19
N ARG A 668 28.90 -15.00 10.18
CA ARG A 668 28.53 -13.60 10.44
C ARG A 668 28.84 -12.70 9.24
N LEU A 669 30.03 -12.84 8.66
CA LEU A 669 30.44 -12.08 7.48
C LEU A 669 29.63 -12.47 6.23
N GLU A 670 29.32 -13.75 6.03
CA GLU A 670 28.44 -14.21 4.95
C GLU A 670 27.01 -13.63 5.08
N HIS A 671 26.46 -13.59 6.30
CA HIS A 671 25.17 -12.92 6.57
C HIS A 671 25.25 -11.41 6.30
N LEU A 672 26.33 -10.74 6.71
CA LEU A 672 26.53 -9.31 6.44
C LEU A 672 26.66 -9.03 4.94
N VAL A 673 27.35 -9.88 4.18
CA VAL A 673 27.45 -9.76 2.71
C VAL A 673 26.08 -9.92 2.06
N LEU A 674 25.26 -10.89 2.48
CA LEU A 674 23.89 -11.04 1.99
C LEU A 674 23.01 -9.82 2.29
N GLN A 675 23.14 -9.24 3.50
CA GLN A 675 22.43 -8.02 3.85
C GLN A 675 22.88 -6.82 2.98
N LEU A 676 24.20 -6.60 2.85
CA LEU A 676 24.76 -5.53 2.03
C LEU A 676 24.41 -5.71 0.54
N GLN A 677 24.26 -6.94 0.06
CA GLN A 677 23.77 -7.21 -1.29
C GLN A 677 22.31 -6.79 -1.44
N GLY A 678 21.43 -7.15 -0.51
CA GLY A 678 20.03 -6.70 -0.51
C GLY A 678 19.88 -5.16 -0.38
N GLU A 679 20.72 -4.52 0.43
CA GLU A 679 20.81 -3.06 0.50
C GLU A 679 21.29 -2.45 -0.84
N THR A 680 22.28 -3.07 -1.51
CA THR A 680 22.79 -2.64 -2.82
C THR A 680 21.74 -2.78 -3.92
N ASP A 681 20.99 -3.89 -3.94
CA ASP A 681 19.89 -4.13 -4.87
C ASP A 681 18.77 -3.08 -4.67
N THR A 682 18.40 -2.80 -3.41
CA THR A 682 17.43 -1.75 -3.05
C THR A 682 17.89 -0.35 -3.49
N ILE A 683 19.18 -0.05 -3.33
CA ILE A 683 19.79 1.20 -3.84
C ILE A 683 19.73 1.23 -5.38
N GLY A 684 19.95 0.09 -6.04
CA GLY A 684 19.80 -0.07 -7.49
C GLY A 684 18.38 0.24 -7.98
N GLU A 685 17.35 -0.30 -7.32
CA GLU A 685 15.95 0.01 -7.60
C GLU A 685 15.65 1.50 -7.41
N TYR A 686 16.14 2.11 -6.32
CA TYR A 686 15.95 3.54 -6.08
C TYR A 686 16.62 4.42 -7.16
N ILE A 687 17.82 4.04 -7.63
CA ILE A 687 18.49 4.70 -8.75
C ILE A 687 17.66 4.56 -10.04
N ALA A 688 17.14 3.38 -10.34
CA ALA A 688 16.29 3.15 -11.51
C ALA A 688 14.99 3.97 -11.47
N LEU A 689 14.31 4.00 -10.31
CA LEU A 689 13.13 4.83 -10.07
C LEU A 689 13.43 6.33 -10.20
N TYR A 690 14.53 6.81 -9.62
CA TYR A 690 14.95 8.20 -9.75
C TYR A 690 15.28 8.57 -11.21
N GLN A 691 15.95 7.68 -11.96
CA GLN A 691 16.21 7.88 -13.39
C GLN A 691 14.92 7.89 -14.22
N ALA A 692 13.92 7.05 -13.90
CA ALA A 692 12.62 7.04 -14.55
C ALA A 692 11.84 8.32 -14.25
N GLN A 693 11.72 8.71 -12.98
CA GLN A 693 11.07 9.95 -12.54
C GLN A 693 11.73 11.18 -13.20
N ARG A 694 13.07 11.21 -13.27
CA ARG A 694 13.81 12.31 -13.90
C ARG A 694 13.64 12.36 -15.42
N ARG A 695 13.46 11.22 -16.09
CA ARG A 695 13.06 11.18 -17.51
C ARG A 695 11.66 11.77 -17.70
N VAL A 696 10.68 11.39 -16.90
CA VAL A 696 9.31 11.93 -16.95
C VAL A 696 9.27 13.44 -16.67
N LEU A 697 10.02 13.92 -15.68
CA LEU A 697 10.11 15.36 -15.37
C LEU A 697 10.75 16.15 -16.52
N LYS A 698 11.83 15.63 -17.11
CA LYS A 698 12.47 16.25 -18.28
C LYS A 698 11.54 16.27 -19.50
N GLN A 699 10.77 15.20 -19.70
CA GLN A 699 9.78 15.12 -20.79
C GLN A 699 8.68 16.18 -20.63
N ARG A 700 8.10 16.32 -19.43
CA ARG A 700 7.12 17.39 -19.11
C ARG A 700 7.71 18.79 -19.26
N GLU A 701 8.98 18.98 -18.92
CA GLU A 701 9.68 20.26 -19.12
C GLU A 701 9.87 20.58 -20.61
N ILE A 702 10.20 19.58 -21.44
CA ILE A 702 10.28 19.72 -22.90
C ILE A 702 8.90 20.06 -23.48
N GLU A 703 7.86 19.32 -23.13
CA GLU A 703 6.47 19.56 -23.58
C GLU A 703 6.00 20.97 -23.22
N LYS A 704 6.21 21.39 -21.96
CA LYS A 704 5.87 22.75 -21.50
C LYS A 704 6.68 23.82 -22.26
N ASN A 705 7.96 23.60 -22.52
CA ASN A 705 8.78 24.53 -23.28
C ASN A 705 8.32 24.63 -24.74
N THR A 706 7.91 23.51 -25.37
CA THR A 706 7.32 23.51 -26.71
C THR A 706 5.97 24.25 -26.74
N GLN A 707 5.10 24.06 -25.75
CA GLN A 707 3.85 24.82 -25.61
C GLN A 707 4.13 26.33 -25.44
N LEU A 708 5.07 26.70 -24.56
CA LEU A 708 5.48 28.09 -24.37
C LEU A 708 6.09 28.70 -25.64
N HIS A 709 6.84 27.92 -26.42
CA HIS A 709 7.39 28.36 -27.71
C HIS A 709 6.27 28.59 -28.75
N LYS A 710 5.26 27.71 -28.81
CA LYS A 710 4.07 27.87 -29.67
C LYS A 710 3.31 29.15 -29.30
N LEU A 711 2.96 29.32 -28.02
CA LEU A 711 2.29 30.51 -27.51
C LEU A 711 3.10 31.80 -27.73
N LYS A 712 4.44 31.75 -27.59
CA LYS A 712 5.31 32.88 -27.89
C LYS A 712 5.23 33.25 -29.38
N SER A 713 5.31 32.25 -30.28
CA SER A 713 5.20 32.44 -31.72
C SER A 713 3.85 33.04 -32.12
N GLU A 714 2.75 32.52 -31.57
CA GLU A 714 1.39 33.03 -31.81
C GLU A 714 1.23 34.46 -31.28
N ARG A 715 1.76 34.78 -30.09
CA ARG A 715 1.76 36.13 -29.54
C ARG A 715 2.59 37.11 -30.37
N GLU A 716 3.71 36.65 -30.92
CA GLU A 716 4.57 37.44 -31.81
C GLU A 716 3.90 37.69 -33.17
N GLU A 717 3.24 36.68 -33.75
CA GLU A 717 2.43 36.83 -34.96
C GLU A 717 1.25 37.80 -34.75
N LEU A 718 0.53 37.66 -33.63
CA LEU A 718 -0.58 38.55 -33.28
C LEU A 718 -0.09 39.98 -33.00
N HIS A 719 1.06 40.14 -32.34
CA HIS A 719 1.70 41.46 -32.18
C HIS A 719 2.12 42.08 -33.52
N ASN A 720 2.63 41.29 -34.46
CA ASN A 720 2.94 41.73 -35.82
C ASN A 720 1.67 42.14 -36.59
N LYS A 721 0.58 41.35 -36.51
CA LYS A 721 -0.73 41.68 -37.10
C LYS A 721 -1.32 42.98 -36.51
N VAL A 722 -1.26 43.16 -35.19
CA VAL A 722 -1.71 44.39 -34.51
C VAL A 722 -0.84 45.59 -34.86
N THR A 723 0.47 45.40 -35.02
CA THR A 723 1.40 46.47 -35.45
C THR A 723 1.11 46.90 -36.89
N LEU A 724 0.90 45.94 -37.80
CA LEU A 724 0.48 46.19 -39.18
C LEU A 724 -0.89 46.88 -39.24
N LEU A 725 -1.85 46.43 -38.43
CA LEU A 725 -3.17 47.06 -38.31
C LEU A 725 -3.05 48.53 -37.84
N ASN A 726 -2.25 48.81 -36.82
CA ASN A 726 -1.99 50.16 -36.35
C ASN A 726 -1.31 51.03 -37.43
N GLN A 727 -0.37 50.47 -38.21
CA GLN A 727 0.24 51.19 -39.33
C GLN A 727 -0.78 51.50 -40.45
N LEU A 728 -1.64 50.54 -40.82
CA LEU A 728 -2.69 50.74 -41.81
C LEU A 728 -3.74 51.77 -41.33
N VAL A 729 -4.20 51.68 -40.08
CA VAL A 729 -5.12 52.65 -39.46
C VAL A 729 -4.49 54.04 -39.39
N ASN A 730 -3.21 54.16 -39.04
CA ASN A 730 -2.49 55.43 -39.07
C ASN A 730 -2.35 55.99 -40.49
N SER A 731 -2.11 55.15 -41.49
CA SER A 731 -2.06 55.58 -42.89
C SER A 731 -3.43 56.06 -43.40
N LEU A 732 -4.51 55.37 -43.05
CA LEU A 732 -5.89 55.77 -43.36
C LEU A 732 -6.27 57.07 -42.63
N SER A 733 -5.89 57.21 -41.35
CA SER A 733 -6.10 58.41 -40.55
C SER A 733 -5.32 59.61 -41.08
N GLN A 734 -4.10 59.43 -41.58
CA GLN A 734 -3.35 60.48 -42.28
C GLN A 734 -3.99 60.83 -43.63
N GLN A 735 -4.49 59.86 -44.39
CA GLN A 735 -5.16 60.08 -45.68
C GLN A 735 -6.50 60.82 -45.51
N VAL A 736 -7.30 60.45 -44.50
CA VAL A 736 -8.55 61.12 -44.13
C VAL A 736 -8.28 62.48 -43.47
N GLY A 737 -7.26 62.59 -42.62
CA GLY A 737 -6.84 63.85 -42.02
C GLY A 737 -6.35 64.87 -43.06
N ALA A 738 -5.62 64.42 -44.08
CA ALA A 738 -5.25 65.23 -45.24
C ALA A 738 -6.48 65.67 -46.06
N GLN A 739 -7.48 64.79 -46.23
CA GLN A 739 -8.75 65.16 -46.89
C GLN A 739 -9.57 66.17 -46.07
N MET A 740 -9.57 66.07 -44.73
CA MET A 740 -10.26 67.01 -43.84
C MET A 740 -9.57 68.38 -43.79
N LEU A 741 -8.23 68.42 -43.75
CA LEU A 741 -7.47 69.68 -43.82
C LEU A 741 -7.62 70.38 -45.17
N ASN A 742 -7.80 69.63 -46.27
CA ASN A 742 -8.02 70.22 -47.59
C ASN A 742 -9.44 70.79 -47.79
N ASN A 743 -10.40 70.42 -46.93
CA ASN A 743 -11.80 70.87 -47.01
C ASN A 743 -12.19 72.00 -46.03
N ASN A 744 -11.35 72.30 -45.03
CA ASN A 744 -11.63 73.32 -44.00
C ASN A 744 -10.72 74.56 -44.05
N ILE A 745 -9.91 74.76 -45.09
CA ILE A 745 -9.20 76.03 -45.35
C ILE A 745 -10.02 76.88 -46.34
N SER A 746 -11.20 77.28 -45.91
CA SER A 746 -11.96 78.39 -46.49
C SER A 746 -13.00 78.86 -45.47
N VAL A 747 -13.17 80.19 -45.33
CA VAL A 747 -14.02 80.90 -44.35
C VAL A 747 -13.40 81.19 -42.96
N LEU A 748 -12.60 82.27 -42.93
CA LEU A 748 -12.51 83.38 -41.95
C LEU A 748 -12.40 83.12 -40.43
N ASP A 749 -11.17 83.26 -39.92
CA ASP A 749 -10.63 84.43 -39.17
C ASP A 749 -11.41 85.15 -38.04
N GLN A 750 -10.61 85.57 -37.03
CA GLN A 750 -10.68 86.78 -36.19
C GLN A 750 -11.29 86.82 -34.75
N GLN A 751 -10.44 87.31 -33.82
CA GLN A 751 -10.66 88.09 -32.56
C GLN A 751 -10.47 87.43 -31.16
N GLN A 752 -9.63 88.10 -30.33
CA GLN A 752 -9.43 88.01 -28.86
C GLN A 752 -10.18 89.22 -28.18
N PRO A 753 -10.09 89.58 -26.85
CA PRO A 753 -9.33 89.03 -25.69
C PRO A 753 -10.04 89.03 -24.29
N ASN A 754 -9.30 88.65 -23.21
CA ASN A 754 -9.45 88.98 -21.76
C ASN A 754 -10.68 88.42 -20.95
N GLU A 755 -10.68 88.15 -19.63
CA GLU A 755 -9.71 88.40 -18.51
C GLU A 755 -9.98 87.57 -17.20
N ARG A 756 -9.06 87.62 -16.20
CA ARG A 756 -9.14 87.25 -14.74
C ARG A 756 -9.08 85.75 -14.32
N GLN A 757 -8.52 85.34 -13.15
CA GLN A 757 -7.80 86.00 -12.03
C GLN A 757 -6.91 84.99 -11.21
N GLN A 758 -5.76 85.45 -10.71
CA GLN A 758 -5.15 85.31 -9.34
C GLN A 758 -5.54 84.13 -8.38
N LEU A 759 -4.68 83.55 -7.53
CA LEU A 759 -3.60 84.09 -6.64
C LEU A 759 -2.57 83.01 -6.18
N GLN A 760 -1.50 83.43 -5.47
CA GLN A 760 -0.36 82.60 -4.98
C GLN A 760 -0.45 82.20 -3.48
N GLY A 761 0.32 81.18 -3.06
CA GLY A 761 0.60 80.81 -1.66
C GLY A 761 1.72 79.75 -1.57
N SER A 762 2.56 79.76 -0.52
CA SER A 762 3.92 79.17 -0.51
C SER A 762 4.26 78.20 0.64
N GLY A 763 5.26 77.32 0.42
CA GLY A 763 6.03 76.56 1.45
C GLY A 763 6.19 75.06 1.07
N GLN A 764 7.39 74.50 0.80
CA GLN A 764 8.53 74.18 1.68
C GLN A 764 8.15 73.17 2.79
N ASP A 765 8.75 71.98 2.97
CA ASP A 765 10.16 71.57 2.80
C ASP A 765 10.42 70.03 2.72
N HIS A 766 11.51 69.67 2.03
CA HIS A 766 12.55 68.63 2.30
C HIS A 766 12.32 67.09 2.46
N GLU A 767 13.45 66.39 2.19
CA GLU A 767 13.82 64.96 2.37
C GLU A 767 13.14 63.95 1.41
N ASN A 768 13.76 63.40 0.33
CA ASN A 768 15.15 63.11 -0.08
C ASN A 768 15.85 61.93 0.61
N VAL A 769 15.73 60.72 0.02
CA VAL A 769 16.88 59.84 -0.23
C VAL A 769 16.80 59.30 -1.67
N ARG A 770 17.94 59.36 -2.36
CA ARG A 770 18.19 58.98 -3.76
C ARG A 770 19.15 57.78 -3.81
N SER A 771 19.37 57.24 -5.02
CA SER A 771 20.55 56.45 -5.47
C SER A 771 20.40 54.91 -5.46
N THR A 772 20.95 54.11 -6.39
CA THR A 772 21.57 54.35 -7.72
C THR A 772 21.69 53.03 -8.50
N THR A 773 21.32 53.00 -9.79
CA THR A 773 22.09 52.59 -11.01
C THR A 773 23.31 51.62 -10.95
N PRO A 774 23.85 51.09 -12.08
CA PRO A 774 23.26 50.45 -13.27
C PRO A 774 24.13 49.25 -13.82
N SER A 775 23.88 48.78 -15.06
CA SER A 775 24.84 48.09 -15.98
C SER A 775 25.31 46.65 -15.63
N SER A 776 25.71 45.77 -16.57
CA SER A 776 25.84 45.88 -18.05
C SER A 776 26.03 44.51 -18.72
N ALA A 777 25.78 44.46 -20.06
CA ALA A 777 26.24 43.45 -21.04
C ALA A 777 25.56 42.05 -21.00
N SER A 778 25.40 41.33 -22.11
CA SER A 778 25.40 41.64 -23.56
C SER A 778 25.11 40.34 -24.31
N GLU A 779 24.19 40.29 -25.29
CA GLU A 779 24.40 39.48 -26.51
C GLU A 779 23.40 39.75 -27.66
N ALA A 780 23.98 39.81 -28.86
CA ALA A 780 23.43 39.56 -30.20
C ALA A 780 21.95 39.92 -30.52
N SER A 781 21.78 41.06 -31.19
CA SER A 781 20.71 41.27 -32.16
C SER A 781 21.10 40.65 -33.51
N GLU A 782 20.42 39.58 -33.93
CA GLU A 782 20.29 39.25 -35.34
C GLU A 782 18.91 39.71 -35.82
N GLY A 783 18.85 40.95 -36.31
CA GLY A 783 17.65 41.52 -36.89
C GLY A 783 17.40 40.98 -38.29
N ASN A 784 16.42 40.09 -38.45
CA ASN A 784 15.92 39.73 -39.76
C ASN A 784 14.87 40.78 -40.20
N GLN A 785 15.25 41.66 -41.12
CA GLN A 785 14.38 42.73 -41.61
C GLN A 785 13.20 42.16 -42.40
N ILE A 786 11.98 42.32 -41.88
CA ILE A 786 10.80 42.22 -42.73
C ILE A 786 10.70 43.51 -43.55
N ILE A 787 11.03 43.40 -44.83
CA ILE A 787 10.86 44.47 -45.81
C ILE A 787 9.35 44.73 -45.97
N LEU A 788 8.86 45.86 -45.46
CA LEU A 788 7.46 46.24 -45.66
C LEU A 788 7.20 46.65 -47.12
N PRO A 789 6.12 46.19 -47.76
CA PRO A 789 5.67 46.75 -49.02
C PRO A 789 5.27 48.22 -48.84
N ASN A 790 5.69 49.05 -49.81
CA ASN A 790 5.57 50.51 -49.79
C ASN A 790 4.10 50.98 -49.85
N THR A 791 3.50 51.32 -48.71
CA THR A 791 2.08 51.70 -48.57
C THR A 791 1.68 53.06 -49.20
N LYS A 792 2.55 53.70 -49.98
CA LYS A 792 2.32 55.04 -50.55
C LYS A 792 1.34 55.10 -51.74
N GLN A 793 0.81 53.97 -52.21
CA GLN A 793 -0.13 53.90 -53.35
C GLN A 793 -1.21 52.82 -53.21
N LEU A 794 -1.87 52.73 -52.05
CA LEU A 794 -3.13 51.97 -51.91
C LEU A 794 -4.31 52.93 -51.79
N ASN A 795 -5.42 52.60 -52.46
CA ASN A 795 -6.65 53.36 -52.37
C ASN A 795 -7.27 53.20 -50.97
N SER A 796 -7.99 54.20 -50.47
CA SER A 796 -8.60 54.14 -49.12
C SER A 796 -9.53 52.92 -48.95
N SER A 797 -10.19 52.49 -50.02
CA SER A 797 -11.01 51.26 -50.07
C SER A 797 -10.18 49.98 -49.89
N GLU A 798 -8.98 49.91 -50.47
CA GLU A 798 -8.07 48.75 -50.36
C GLU A 798 -7.46 48.66 -48.96
N ILE A 799 -7.09 49.80 -48.37
CA ILE A 799 -6.61 49.88 -46.98
C ILE A 799 -7.72 49.43 -46.02
N ILE A 800 -8.98 49.87 -46.24
CA ILE A 800 -10.13 49.41 -45.45
C ILE A 800 -10.39 47.91 -45.63
N HIS A 801 -10.21 47.36 -46.83
CA HIS A 801 -10.38 45.92 -47.07
C HIS A 801 -9.26 45.09 -46.39
N ALA A 802 -8.01 45.56 -46.43
CA ALA A 802 -6.90 44.92 -45.72
C ALA A 802 -7.11 44.96 -44.19
N ILE A 803 -7.56 46.10 -43.65
CA ILE A 803 -7.95 46.25 -42.24
C ILE A 803 -9.05 45.25 -41.87
N LYS A 804 -10.12 45.13 -42.69
CA LYS A 804 -11.21 44.18 -42.44
C LYS A 804 -10.74 42.73 -42.44
N ASN A 805 -9.85 42.35 -43.36
CA ASN A 805 -9.31 40.99 -43.42
C ASN A 805 -8.46 40.69 -42.17
N ILE A 806 -7.53 41.58 -41.80
CA ILE A 806 -6.69 41.40 -40.60
C ILE A 806 -7.54 41.32 -39.32
N VAL A 807 -8.61 42.12 -39.21
CA VAL A 807 -9.54 42.05 -38.07
C VAL A 807 -10.37 40.76 -38.08
N ALA A 808 -10.76 40.24 -39.25
CA ALA A 808 -11.41 38.94 -39.35
C ALA A 808 -10.47 37.79 -38.95
N ASP A 809 -9.20 37.84 -39.38
CA ASP A 809 -8.19 36.83 -39.03
C ASP A 809 -7.85 36.84 -37.54
N ILE A 810 -7.73 38.02 -36.92
CA ILE A 810 -7.55 38.16 -35.46
C ILE A 810 -8.77 37.58 -34.72
N LYS A 811 -9.99 37.93 -35.15
CA LYS A 811 -11.23 37.40 -34.55
C LYS A 811 -11.34 35.88 -34.68
N ASN A 812 -10.92 35.31 -35.81
CA ASN A 812 -10.91 33.86 -36.01
C ASN A 812 -9.82 33.15 -35.18
N SER A 813 -8.71 33.83 -34.86
CA SER A 813 -7.71 33.29 -33.92
C SER A 813 -8.16 33.32 -32.45
N GLU A 814 -9.00 34.29 -32.06
CA GLU A 814 -9.59 34.33 -30.70
C GLU A 814 -10.66 33.25 -30.49
N THR A 815 -11.33 32.77 -31.55
CA THR A 815 -12.38 31.74 -31.44
C THR A 815 -11.88 30.30 -31.28
N ASN A 816 -10.57 30.06 -31.33
CA ASN A 816 -9.99 28.71 -31.37
C ASN A 816 -9.38 28.22 -30.05
N ASP A 817 -9.53 28.95 -28.94
CA ASP A 817 -8.88 28.56 -27.67
C ASP A 817 -9.75 28.84 -26.44
N PHE A 818 -10.54 27.85 -26.03
CA PHE A 818 -10.90 27.57 -24.62
C PHE A 818 -11.63 26.22 -24.50
N ASP A 819 -11.00 25.13 -24.97
CA ASP A 819 -11.37 23.79 -24.49
C ASP A 819 -10.18 23.12 -23.80
N LEU A 820 -10.34 22.90 -22.49
CA LEU A 820 -9.33 22.30 -21.60
C LEU A 820 -9.46 20.77 -21.56
N SER A 821 -10.01 20.16 -22.62
CA SER A 821 -10.05 18.72 -22.81
C SER A 821 -8.67 18.17 -23.17
N VAL A 822 -7.89 17.85 -22.13
CA VAL A 822 -6.65 17.07 -22.27
C VAL A 822 -7.01 15.68 -22.80
N VAL A 823 -7.00 15.51 -24.13
CA VAL A 823 -6.93 14.20 -24.77
C VAL A 823 -5.49 13.70 -24.62
N PRO A 824 -5.23 12.65 -23.81
CA PRO A 824 -3.91 12.05 -23.77
C PRO A 824 -3.78 11.19 -25.03
N THR A 825 -2.95 11.63 -25.98
CA THR A 825 -2.45 10.73 -27.03
C THR A 825 -1.62 9.64 -26.37
N LEU A 826 -2.22 8.45 -26.18
CA LEU A 826 -1.54 7.26 -25.67
C LEU A 826 -0.52 6.75 -26.69
N ASP A 827 0.64 7.40 -26.77
CA ASP A 827 1.84 6.74 -27.28
C ASP A 827 2.23 5.65 -26.28
N HIS A 828 2.05 4.40 -26.70
CA HIS A 828 2.25 3.24 -25.86
C HIS A 828 3.74 3.09 -25.50
N CYS A 829 4.06 3.10 -24.20
CA CYS A 829 5.38 2.69 -23.72
C CYS A 829 5.59 1.23 -24.16
N SER A 830 6.59 0.97 -25.02
CA SER A 830 7.03 -0.36 -25.45
C SER A 830 7.69 -1.19 -24.33
N CYS A 831 7.35 -0.86 -23.09
CA CYS A 831 8.06 -1.17 -21.85
C CYS A 831 7.47 -2.39 -21.13
N CYS A 832 6.29 -2.87 -21.57
CA CYS A 832 5.62 -4.07 -21.06
C CYS A 832 5.95 -5.34 -21.87
N SER A 833 6.91 -5.27 -22.80
CA SER A 833 7.43 -6.43 -23.54
C SER A 833 8.76 -6.87 -22.94
N GLY A 834 8.75 -7.95 -22.14
CA GLY A 834 9.94 -8.50 -21.51
C GLY A 834 10.95 -9.04 -22.52
N LYS A 835 11.85 -8.18 -22.99
CA LYS A 835 13.04 -8.55 -23.76
C LYS A 835 14.26 -7.86 -23.16
N PHE A 836 15.11 -8.65 -22.51
CA PHE A 836 16.48 -8.26 -22.24
C PHE A 836 17.23 -8.21 -23.58
N GLU A 837 17.74 -7.04 -23.95
CA GLU A 837 18.88 -6.96 -24.86
C GLU A 837 20.14 -6.91 -23.99
N THR A 838 20.93 -7.97 -24.06
CA THR A 838 22.28 -8.05 -23.50
C THR A 838 23.23 -7.17 -24.30
N ILE A 839 23.95 -6.29 -23.60
CA ILE A 839 25.27 -5.78 -23.98
C ILE A 839 26.17 -5.95 -22.76
#